data_AF-A0A3D8QEU2-F1
#
_entry.id   AF-A0A3D8QEU2-F1
#
_cell.length_a   1.000
_cell.length_b   1.000
_cell.length_c   1.000
_cell.angle_alpha   90.00
_cell.angle_beta   90.00
_cell.angle_gamma   90.00
#
_symmetry.space_group_name_H-M   'P 1'
#
loop_
_entity.id
_entity.type
_entity.pdbx_description
1 polymer ?
#
loop_
_entity_poly.entity_id
_entity_poly.type
_entity_poly.pdbx_seq_one_letter_code
_entity_poly.pdbx_strand_id
1 'polypeptide(L)'
;MAFIQVIAVAGALLPGVLAVNNGLARTPQMGWNNWNSLGCDVSESLLLDTAQMLVGSVVLDDCWSDGRGSDGYLKVDMKRFPSGMESVSQNIHDLGLLYGMYSSAGEMTCARYAGSLDWEEQDAKSFASWGVDYLKYDNCYHMGRFGTPLVTFNRYKAMWDALNSTGRPILYSLCNWGEDYSHTWGMSISNSWRVSGDIYDSFTRPDDLCACTDAASPHCIAPGSHCSVISILNRVAPYVDRGQPGGWNDLDMLEVGNGGMTDDEYVAHFSLWAALKSPLLMGNDIRTLSASALTILNNPAVIAINQDPEGRSVSRVRRSFDVAKDKYGVGEMQIWSGPLFGGDQVVLFLNAAGEDLEISSPLEEIFVHDGAEGSAPQCQEKWDVYDLWANRMDNAVAQKLLDAPKDKYESIFKEANWYNSTETSYKEGLKKGDERLMGKKIGSIKPGGSLTAKVKKHSLAMFRLKSTSGSGKRYSLQLFRRSVFRAVSSPSTFITKSRSIQSSTPFALRSRAQAPVTSSVFRRAYANSSDVDSADKEHKSVESAIDAAESAPVYAFGNTESQGRSSAPRSRGFAATAPRIVTPSPGIYIGNLLFDVTDADLAKGFEKFGEIKKAAIATDARGLSKGFGYVDFETQEQAAAAIEAMNETVFEGRRIMVNYVVRGGRPTTQNPPSKTLFIGNLAFEMSDADLNKLFRDIRNVIDVRVAIDRRTGQPRGFAHADFVDVESAVKGLEQLQGKEIYGRALRCDYSVSTRTRGSATS
;
A
#
# COMPACT_ATOMS: atom_id res chain seq x y z
N MET A 1 -11.63 68.48 10.41
CA MET A 1 -11.14 67.28 11.11
C MET A 1 -11.99 66.11 10.65
N ALA A 2 -11.40 65.02 10.16
CA ALA A 2 -12.13 63.88 9.62
C ALA A 2 -12.06 62.69 10.58
N PHE A 3 -13.20 62.07 10.88
CA PHE A 3 -13.25 60.79 11.61
C PHE A 3 -13.01 59.64 10.64
N ILE A 4 -11.97 58.86 10.87
CA ILE A 4 -11.70 57.61 10.13
C ILE A 4 -12.40 56.47 10.86
N GLN A 5 -13.42 55.88 10.23
CA GLN A 5 -13.97 54.60 10.69
C GLN A 5 -13.10 53.46 10.14
N VAL A 6 -12.47 52.71 11.04
CA VAL A 6 -11.72 51.49 10.69
C VAL A 6 -12.71 50.34 10.51
N ILE A 7 -12.92 49.91 9.26
CA ILE A 7 -13.69 48.70 8.96
C ILE A 7 -12.78 47.50 9.14
N ALA A 8 -12.98 46.75 10.22
CA ALA A 8 -12.29 45.48 10.45
C ALA A 8 -12.88 44.39 9.53
N VAL A 9 -12.19 44.11 8.41
CA VAL A 9 -12.56 43.00 7.52
C VAL A 9 -12.15 41.68 8.17
N ALA A 10 -13.09 41.02 8.84
CA ALA A 10 -12.90 39.66 9.35
C ALA A 10 -12.75 38.69 8.16
N GLY A 11 -11.51 38.32 7.85
CA GLY A 11 -11.19 37.37 6.78
C GLY A 11 -11.74 35.99 7.11
N ALA A 12 -12.85 35.61 6.48
CA ALA A 12 -13.41 34.26 6.58
C ALA A 12 -12.47 33.27 5.89
N LEU A 13 -11.58 32.65 6.66
CA LEU A 13 -10.78 31.51 6.22
C LEU A 13 -11.70 30.38 5.81
N LEU A 14 -11.90 30.23 4.50
CA LEU A 14 -12.45 29.00 3.94
C LEU A 14 -11.53 27.84 4.34
N PRO A 15 -12.04 26.77 4.98
CA PRO A 15 -11.24 25.58 5.16
C PRO A 15 -10.96 25.00 3.77
N GLY A 16 -9.75 25.21 3.28
CA GLY A 16 -9.25 24.52 2.10
C GLY A 16 -9.39 23.01 2.31
N VAL A 17 -9.71 22.27 1.26
CA VAL A 17 -9.81 20.81 1.33
C VAL A 17 -8.52 20.27 1.92
N LEU A 18 -8.62 19.55 3.04
CA LEU A 18 -7.47 18.89 3.68
C LEU A 18 -6.90 17.87 2.70
N ALA A 19 -5.86 18.28 1.99
CA ALA A 19 -5.04 17.40 1.17
C ALA A 19 -4.38 16.35 2.07
N VAL A 20 -4.17 15.16 1.51
CA VAL A 20 -3.62 14.01 2.25
C VAL A 20 -2.29 14.37 2.92
N ASN A 21 -2.17 13.92 4.18
CA ASN A 21 -1.06 13.86 5.14
C ASN A 21 0.07 14.92 5.15
N ASN A 22 0.41 15.33 6.39
CA ASN A 22 1.47 16.23 6.92
C ASN A 22 1.91 17.51 6.16
N GLY A 23 1.52 17.72 4.90
CA GLY A 23 1.93 18.87 4.10
C GLY A 23 3.12 18.64 3.17
N LEU A 24 3.89 17.57 3.40
CA LEU A 24 5.15 17.29 2.71
C LEU A 24 4.94 16.57 1.36
N ALA A 25 6.04 16.26 0.66
CA ALA A 25 6.09 15.50 -0.59
C ALA A 25 5.04 15.90 -1.65
N ARG A 26 4.77 17.20 -1.81
CA ARG A 26 3.80 17.71 -2.82
C ARG A 26 4.24 17.44 -4.27
N THR A 27 5.54 17.30 -4.48
CA THR A 27 6.19 16.58 -5.57
C THR A 27 7.00 15.43 -4.96
N PRO A 28 7.48 14.45 -5.75
CA PRO A 28 8.35 13.39 -5.23
C PRO A 28 9.62 13.96 -4.61
N GLN A 29 10.13 13.37 -3.53
CA GLN A 29 11.37 13.85 -2.91
C GLN A 29 12.59 13.61 -3.81
N MET A 30 13.60 14.47 -3.67
CA MET A 30 14.88 14.37 -4.36
C MET A 30 16.01 14.46 -3.33
N GLY A 31 17.11 13.75 -3.58
CA GLY A 31 18.24 13.72 -2.65
C GLY A 31 19.22 12.59 -2.92
N TRP A 32 19.92 12.17 -1.88
CA TRP A 32 20.95 11.14 -1.91
C TRP A 32 20.82 10.19 -0.73
N ASN A 33 21.23 8.93 -0.95
CA ASN A 33 21.33 7.89 0.06
C ASN A 33 22.64 7.10 -0.16
N ASN A 34 23.33 6.80 0.93
CA ASN A 34 24.63 6.14 0.97
C ASN A 34 24.61 4.65 0.62
N TRP A 35 23.47 3.96 0.76
CA TRP A 35 23.45 2.51 0.96
C TRP A 35 24.03 1.71 -0.21
N ASN A 36 23.59 1.99 -1.45
CA ASN A 36 23.96 1.18 -2.62
C ASN A 36 25.45 1.25 -3.00
N SER A 37 26.18 2.27 -2.56
CA SER A 37 27.60 2.47 -2.86
C SER A 37 28.53 2.33 -1.65
N LEU A 38 28.04 2.53 -0.43
CA LEU A 38 28.85 2.60 0.81
C LEU A 38 28.42 1.58 1.88
N GLY A 39 27.16 1.14 1.88
CA GLY A 39 26.63 0.18 2.84
C GLY A 39 26.87 0.60 4.30
N CYS A 40 27.52 -0.26 5.10
CA CYS A 40 27.90 0.07 6.48
C CYS A 40 29.18 0.92 6.63
N ASP A 41 29.86 1.37 5.56
CA ASP A 41 31.03 2.25 5.68
C ASP A 41 30.58 3.72 5.76
N VAL A 42 30.05 4.12 6.92
CA VAL A 42 29.45 5.44 7.16
C VAL A 42 30.05 6.16 8.37
N SER A 43 30.25 7.47 8.23
CA SER A 43 30.75 8.36 9.27
C SER A 43 30.22 9.80 9.11
N GLU A 44 30.40 10.60 10.15
CA GLU A 44 30.10 12.03 10.17
C GLU A 44 30.86 12.81 9.09
N SER A 45 32.18 12.60 8.96
CA SER A 45 32.97 13.29 7.94
C SER A 45 32.53 12.91 6.53
N LEU A 46 32.30 11.61 6.28
CA LEU A 46 31.79 11.12 4.99
C LEU A 46 30.46 11.81 4.62
N LEU A 47 29.54 11.90 5.58
CA LEU A 47 28.21 12.46 5.36
C LEU A 47 28.26 13.97 5.10
N LEU A 48 29.09 14.71 5.84
CA LEU A 48 29.24 16.16 5.69
C LEU A 48 30.06 16.57 4.45
N ASP A 49 31.09 15.80 4.09
CA ASP A 49 31.82 16.00 2.83
C ASP A 49 30.93 15.71 1.61
N THR A 50 30.05 14.72 1.71
CA THR A 50 29.06 14.39 0.67
C THR A 50 27.94 15.45 0.59
N ALA A 51 27.41 15.90 1.73
CA ALA A 51 26.40 16.95 1.80
C ALA A 51 26.85 18.24 1.11
N GLN A 52 28.14 18.59 1.24
CA GLN A 52 28.77 19.74 0.58
C GLN A 52 28.75 19.74 -0.96
N MET A 53 28.32 18.64 -1.60
CA MET A 53 28.20 18.47 -3.05
C MET A 53 26.74 18.45 -3.55
N LEU A 54 25.76 18.59 -2.65
CA LEU A 54 24.35 18.24 -2.90
C LEU A 54 23.36 19.42 -2.86
N VAL A 55 22.14 19.14 -3.33
CA VAL A 55 20.90 19.89 -3.07
C VAL A 55 19.79 18.90 -2.74
N GLY A 56 18.88 19.27 -1.82
CA GLY A 56 17.77 18.40 -1.39
C GLY A 56 18.06 17.65 -0.08
N SER A 57 17.61 16.40 0.02
CA SER A 57 17.77 15.58 1.23
C SER A 57 19.06 14.74 1.22
N VAL A 58 19.74 14.67 2.37
CA VAL A 58 20.87 13.78 2.64
C VAL A 58 20.40 12.68 3.60
N VAL A 59 20.23 11.45 3.11
CA VAL A 59 19.69 10.34 3.89
C VAL A 59 20.82 9.42 4.37
N LEU A 60 21.02 9.38 5.70
CA LEU A 60 21.78 8.32 6.37
C LEU A 60 20.93 7.05 6.46
N ASP A 61 21.54 5.90 6.18
CA ASP A 61 20.86 4.60 6.09
C ASP A 61 21.25 3.72 7.29
N ASP A 62 21.24 2.38 7.15
CA ASP A 62 21.59 1.45 8.23
C ASP A 62 23.01 1.65 8.81
N CYS A 63 23.32 0.93 9.90
CA CYS A 63 24.63 0.88 10.53
C CYS A 63 25.11 2.18 11.23
N TRP A 64 24.20 3.06 11.65
CA TRP A 64 24.54 4.31 12.35
C TRP A 64 24.59 4.24 13.89
N SER A 65 23.99 3.20 14.49
CA SER A 65 23.74 3.10 15.93
C SER A 65 24.66 2.10 16.65
N ASP A 66 24.76 2.22 17.97
CA ASP A 66 25.43 1.29 18.89
C ASP A 66 24.40 0.48 19.69
N GLY A 67 23.24 0.19 19.09
CA GLY A 67 22.11 -0.48 19.75
C GLY A 67 21.27 0.46 20.62
N ARG A 68 20.72 -0.06 21.73
CA ARG A 68 19.78 0.65 22.62
C ARG A 68 20.34 0.75 24.05
N GLY A 69 20.05 1.83 24.76
CA GLY A 69 20.42 2.05 26.16
C GLY A 69 19.48 1.35 27.14
N SER A 70 19.87 1.30 28.41
CA SER A 70 19.04 0.77 29.51
C SER A 70 17.84 1.67 29.87
N ASP A 71 17.85 2.89 29.38
CA ASP A 71 16.76 3.87 29.37
C ASP A 71 15.75 3.64 28.23
N GLY A 72 16.07 2.75 27.29
CA GLY A 72 15.25 2.43 26.13
C GLY A 72 15.50 3.29 24.90
N TYR A 73 16.47 4.22 24.89
CA TYR A 73 16.74 5.07 23.72
C TYR A 73 17.83 4.49 22.80
N LEU A 74 17.73 4.77 21.50
CA LEU A 74 18.78 4.42 20.53
C LEU A 74 20.09 5.16 20.84
N LYS A 75 21.19 4.42 20.93
CA LYS A 75 22.55 4.97 21.07
C LYS A 75 23.16 5.24 19.70
N VAL A 76 23.79 6.38 19.52
CA VAL A 76 24.62 6.70 18.34
C VAL A 76 25.96 5.99 18.45
N ASP A 77 26.52 5.46 17.35
CA ASP A 77 27.93 5.03 17.35
C ASP A 77 28.85 6.26 17.34
N MET A 78 29.29 6.67 18.53
CA MET A 78 30.17 7.82 18.74
C MET A 78 31.59 7.65 18.14
N LYS A 79 31.93 6.49 17.55
CA LYS A 79 33.16 6.34 16.74
C LYS A 79 32.93 6.78 15.30
N ARG A 80 31.72 6.59 14.78
CA ARG A 80 31.27 7.00 13.44
C ARG A 80 30.82 8.45 13.44
N PHE A 81 30.11 8.87 14.49
CA PHE A 81 29.49 10.18 14.64
C PHE A 81 29.90 10.83 15.98
N PRO A 82 31.18 11.23 16.13
CA PRO A 82 31.73 11.74 17.39
C PRO A 82 31.09 13.02 17.92
N SER A 83 30.39 13.82 17.10
CA SER A 83 29.60 14.98 17.59
C SER A 83 28.11 14.68 17.79
N GLY A 84 27.64 13.49 17.43
CA GLY A 84 26.25 13.06 17.60
C GLY A 84 25.28 13.59 16.53
N MET A 85 24.09 12.97 16.45
CA MET A 85 23.16 13.19 15.34
C MET A 85 22.55 14.59 15.26
N GLU A 86 22.41 15.30 16.39
CA GLU A 86 21.95 16.69 16.43
C GLU A 86 22.96 17.62 15.74
N SER A 87 24.26 17.45 16.01
CA SER A 87 25.34 18.19 15.36
C SER A 87 25.41 17.85 13.87
N VAL A 88 25.33 16.57 13.49
CA VAL A 88 25.27 16.14 12.08
C VAL A 88 24.12 16.82 11.34
N SER A 89 22.92 16.84 11.93
CA SER A 89 21.75 17.49 11.35
C SER A 89 21.92 18.99 11.20
N GLN A 90 22.41 19.68 12.24
CA GLN A 90 22.63 21.13 12.19
C GLN A 90 23.64 21.52 11.11
N ASN A 91 24.74 20.78 10.97
CA ASN A 91 25.71 21.02 9.89
C ASN A 91 25.11 20.80 8.48
N ILE A 92 24.13 19.90 8.33
CA ILE A 92 23.39 19.68 7.08
C ILE A 92 22.35 20.80 6.85
N HIS A 93 21.68 21.28 7.89
CA HIS A 93 20.76 22.42 7.84
C HIS A 93 21.48 23.74 7.52
N ASP A 94 22.70 23.94 8.02
CA ASP A 94 23.53 25.11 7.74
C ASP A 94 23.99 25.18 6.26
N LEU A 95 23.98 24.05 5.55
CA LEU A 95 24.14 23.97 4.09
C LEU A 95 22.84 24.23 3.30
N GLY A 96 21.71 24.43 3.99
CA GLY A 96 20.39 24.59 3.38
C GLY A 96 19.75 23.29 2.89
N LEU A 97 20.22 22.14 3.41
CA LEU A 97 19.76 20.80 3.05
C LEU A 97 18.81 20.24 4.11
N LEU A 98 18.17 19.10 3.82
CA LEU A 98 17.34 18.35 4.77
C LEU A 98 18.04 17.07 5.21
N TYR A 99 17.97 16.73 6.49
CA TYR A 99 18.61 15.53 7.03
C TYR A 99 17.63 14.36 7.13
N GLY A 100 18.02 13.20 6.60
CA GLY A 100 17.27 11.95 6.71
C GLY A 100 18.01 10.89 7.50
N MET A 101 17.25 10.09 8.25
CA MET A 101 17.74 8.91 8.96
C MET A 101 16.94 7.66 8.58
N TYR A 102 17.36 6.54 9.15
CA TYR A 102 16.82 5.21 8.89
C TYR A 102 16.57 4.42 10.18
N SER A 103 15.50 3.62 10.18
CA SER A 103 15.27 2.53 11.12
C SER A 103 14.37 1.46 10.47
N SER A 104 14.08 0.37 11.17
CA SER A 104 13.13 -0.68 10.74
C SER A 104 11.89 -0.74 11.63
N ALA A 105 10.75 -1.03 11.00
CA ALA A 105 9.52 -1.48 11.64
C ALA A 105 9.62 -2.95 12.12
N GLY A 106 10.73 -3.28 12.80
CA GLY A 106 11.07 -4.59 13.34
C GLY A 106 11.95 -4.48 14.59
N GLU A 107 12.26 -5.63 15.19
CA GLU A 107 13.18 -5.72 16.36
C GLU A 107 14.60 -5.25 16.00
N MET A 108 14.99 -5.47 14.74
CA MET A 108 16.29 -5.13 14.18
C MET A 108 16.16 -4.47 12.81
N THR A 109 17.16 -3.69 12.42
CA THR A 109 17.37 -3.26 11.04
C THR A 109 17.86 -4.41 10.14
N CYS A 110 17.92 -4.21 8.83
CA CYS A 110 18.36 -5.26 7.91
C CYS A 110 19.81 -5.72 8.18
N ALA A 111 20.71 -4.80 8.49
CA ALA A 111 22.10 -5.07 8.91
C ALA A 111 22.24 -5.47 10.40
N ARG A 112 21.11 -5.68 11.12
CA ARG A 112 21.02 -6.16 12.51
C ARG A 112 21.46 -5.18 13.60
N TYR A 113 21.26 -3.88 13.36
CA TYR A 113 21.27 -2.85 14.40
C TYR A 113 19.89 -2.79 15.07
N ALA A 114 19.74 -2.01 16.15
CA ALA A 114 18.47 -1.93 16.87
C ALA A 114 17.37 -1.28 16.01
N GLY A 115 16.24 -1.97 15.84
CA GLY A 115 15.03 -1.44 15.19
C GLY A 115 14.10 -0.74 16.18
N SER A 116 13.01 -0.16 15.67
CA SER A 116 12.09 0.71 16.42
C SER A 116 10.72 0.08 16.72
N LEU A 117 10.50 -1.20 16.42
CA LEU A 117 9.24 -1.88 16.76
C LEU A 117 9.04 -1.95 18.28
N ASP A 118 7.86 -1.54 18.74
CA ASP A 118 7.52 -1.34 20.17
C ASP A 118 8.34 -0.25 20.90
N TRP A 119 9.10 0.57 20.15
CA TRP A 119 9.89 1.72 20.63
C TRP A 119 9.59 3.01 19.85
N GLU A 120 8.49 3.02 19.08
CA GLU A 120 8.21 4.07 18.09
C GLU A 120 8.12 5.46 18.73
N GLU A 121 7.55 5.56 19.93
CA GLU A 121 7.43 6.80 20.70
C GLU A 121 8.78 7.37 21.15
N GLN A 122 9.70 6.52 21.59
CA GLN A 122 11.03 6.93 22.07
C GLN A 122 11.90 7.36 20.88
N ASP A 123 11.90 6.55 19.82
CA ASP A 123 12.77 6.78 18.67
C ASP A 123 12.31 7.97 17.84
N ALA A 124 10.99 8.19 17.69
CA ALA A 124 10.46 9.42 17.10
C ALA A 124 10.89 10.68 17.87
N LYS A 125 10.89 10.62 19.22
CA LYS A 125 11.36 11.73 20.06
C LYS A 125 12.86 11.99 19.85
N SER A 126 13.69 10.94 19.74
CA SER A 126 15.10 11.07 19.38
C SER A 126 15.29 11.73 18.01
N PHE A 127 14.63 11.22 16.96
CA PHE A 127 14.73 11.78 15.59
C PHE A 127 14.31 13.25 15.56
N ALA A 128 13.21 13.61 16.23
CA ALA A 128 12.78 15.00 16.31
C ALA A 128 13.73 15.89 17.12
N SER A 129 14.32 15.39 18.22
CA SER A 129 15.32 16.14 19.00
C SER A 129 16.64 16.34 18.26
N TRP A 130 17.05 15.37 17.44
CA TRP A 130 18.22 15.50 16.57
C TRP A 130 17.95 16.29 15.29
N GLY A 131 16.74 16.83 15.10
CA GLY A 131 16.39 17.66 13.96
C GLY A 131 16.16 16.92 12.64
N VAL A 132 15.92 15.61 12.65
CA VAL A 132 15.65 14.82 11.43
C VAL A 132 14.43 15.35 10.68
N ASP A 133 14.49 15.41 9.36
CA ASP A 133 13.42 15.85 8.45
C ASP A 133 12.82 14.72 7.62
N TYR A 134 13.48 13.55 7.57
CA TYR A 134 13.11 12.41 6.73
C TYR A 134 13.41 11.08 7.45
N LEU A 135 12.49 10.11 7.39
CA LEU A 135 12.72 8.76 7.89
C LEU A 135 12.43 7.72 6.79
N LYS A 136 13.45 6.97 6.38
CA LYS A 136 13.28 5.67 5.71
C LYS A 136 12.95 4.63 6.79
N TYR A 137 11.81 3.95 6.68
CA TYR A 137 11.34 3.01 7.69
C TYR A 137 11.13 1.62 7.10
N ASP A 138 12.09 0.72 7.38
CA ASP A 138 12.22 -0.62 6.82
C ASP A 138 11.20 -1.63 7.37
N ASN A 139 11.29 -2.88 6.91
CA ASN A 139 10.41 -3.98 7.23
C ASN A 139 11.17 -5.21 7.77
N CYS A 140 12.51 -5.23 7.71
CA CYS A 140 13.33 -6.31 8.27
C CYS A 140 13.00 -6.63 9.75
N TYR A 141 12.97 -7.92 10.10
CA TYR A 141 12.72 -8.44 11.45
C TYR A 141 11.41 -7.94 12.12
N HIS A 142 10.33 -7.76 11.34
CA HIS A 142 8.98 -7.37 11.79
C HIS A 142 8.25 -8.36 12.74
N MET A 143 8.93 -9.34 13.34
CA MET A 143 8.40 -10.31 14.33
C MET A 143 7.04 -10.94 13.99
N GLY A 144 6.87 -11.34 12.71
CA GLY A 144 5.63 -11.96 12.22
C GLY A 144 4.42 -11.03 12.11
N ARG A 145 4.58 -9.72 12.33
CA ARG A 145 3.52 -8.68 12.20
C ARG A 145 3.32 -8.27 10.74
N PHE A 146 2.96 -9.22 9.89
CA PHE A 146 2.74 -9.05 8.45
C PHE A 146 1.70 -10.05 7.89
N GLY A 147 1.47 -10.04 6.58
CA GLY A 147 0.65 -11.01 5.86
C GLY A 147 -0.84 -10.64 5.75
N THR A 148 -1.23 -9.44 6.19
CA THR A 148 -2.49 -8.79 5.79
C THR A 148 -2.35 -7.26 5.82
N PRO A 149 -3.05 -6.51 4.94
CA PRO A 149 -3.05 -5.04 4.93
C PRO A 149 -3.22 -4.40 6.31
N LEU A 150 -4.16 -4.88 7.13
CA LEU A 150 -4.44 -4.29 8.44
C LEU A 150 -3.28 -4.46 9.45
N VAL A 151 -2.58 -5.59 9.43
CA VAL A 151 -1.48 -5.86 10.38
C VAL A 151 -0.27 -4.99 10.04
N THR A 152 0.10 -4.94 8.76
CA THR A 152 1.22 -4.13 8.28
C THR A 152 0.91 -2.63 8.35
N PHE A 153 -0.31 -2.21 7.97
CA PHE A 153 -0.79 -0.84 8.17
C PHE A 153 -0.69 -0.40 9.63
N ASN A 154 -1.17 -1.19 10.60
CA ASN A 154 -1.12 -0.81 12.01
C ASN A 154 0.32 -0.64 12.52
N ARG A 155 1.25 -1.48 12.04
CA ARG A 155 2.67 -1.41 12.39
C ARG A 155 3.36 -0.15 11.84
N TYR A 156 3.10 0.22 10.58
CA TYR A 156 3.59 1.50 10.03
C TYR A 156 2.85 2.70 10.63
N LYS A 157 1.58 2.55 11.03
CA LYS A 157 0.81 3.62 11.68
C LYS A 157 1.37 3.98 13.07
N ALA A 158 1.93 3.03 13.82
CA ALA A 158 2.52 3.29 15.14
C ALA A 158 3.63 4.36 15.05
N MET A 159 4.58 4.20 14.11
CA MET A 159 5.63 5.18 13.89
C MET A 159 5.11 6.47 13.21
N TRP A 160 4.12 6.40 12.32
CA TRP A 160 3.46 7.62 11.79
C TRP A 160 2.84 8.48 12.90
N ASP A 161 2.07 7.85 13.81
CA ASP A 161 1.44 8.53 14.94
C ASP A 161 2.51 9.09 15.90
N ALA A 162 3.57 8.32 16.16
CA ALA A 162 4.69 8.75 17.00
C ALA A 162 5.44 9.97 16.42
N LEU A 163 5.82 9.94 15.13
CA LEU A 163 6.44 11.08 14.44
C LEU A 163 5.56 12.32 14.50
N ASN A 164 4.27 12.17 14.18
CA ASN A 164 3.30 13.27 14.23
C ASN A 164 3.10 13.79 15.66
N SER A 165 3.26 12.96 16.70
CA SER A 165 3.18 13.39 18.10
C SER A 165 4.33 14.33 18.54
N THR A 166 5.48 14.31 17.84
CA THR A 166 6.63 15.19 18.15
C THR A 166 6.39 16.65 17.78
N GLY A 167 5.45 16.92 16.85
CA GLY A 167 5.22 18.23 16.26
C GLY A 167 6.26 18.67 15.22
N ARG A 168 7.36 17.92 15.00
CA ARG A 168 8.30 18.18 13.90
C ARG A 168 7.73 17.61 12.59
N PRO A 169 7.70 18.38 11.48
CA PRO A 169 7.36 17.83 10.17
C PRO A 169 8.47 16.89 9.69
N ILE A 170 8.20 15.59 9.65
CA ILE A 170 9.12 14.55 9.16
C ILE A 170 8.47 13.84 7.97
N LEU A 171 9.19 13.77 6.85
CA LEU A 171 8.78 13.02 5.66
C LEU A 171 8.97 11.52 5.95
N TYR A 172 7.88 10.77 5.92
CA TYR A 172 7.88 9.36 6.27
C TYR A 172 7.81 8.47 5.02
N SER A 173 8.87 7.70 4.75
CA SER A 173 8.97 6.78 3.61
C SER A 173 8.98 5.32 4.06
N LEU A 174 7.99 4.56 3.62
CA LEU A 174 7.83 3.13 3.90
C LEU A 174 8.77 2.30 3.02
N CYS A 175 9.68 1.57 3.63
CA CYS A 175 10.53 0.59 2.97
C CYS A 175 10.02 -0.83 3.28
N ASN A 176 8.79 -1.13 2.82
CA ASN A 176 8.14 -2.44 2.99
C ASN A 176 7.92 -3.21 1.67
N TRP A 177 8.59 -2.79 0.60
CA TRP A 177 8.72 -3.54 -0.65
C TRP A 177 7.39 -3.88 -1.37
N GLY A 178 6.31 -3.14 -1.10
CA GLY A 178 4.97 -3.36 -1.62
C GLY A 178 4.19 -4.47 -0.90
N GLU A 179 4.76 -5.04 0.18
CA GLU A 179 4.13 -6.08 0.99
C GLU A 179 2.77 -5.63 1.51
N ASP A 180 1.82 -6.58 1.56
CA ASP A 180 0.44 -6.31 1.98
C ASP A 180 -0.24 -5.15 1.24
N TYR A 181 0.11 -4.94 -0.03
CA TYR A 181 -0.52 -4.01 -0.96
C TYR A 181 -0.39 -2.54 -0.54
N SER A 182 0.82 -2.07 -0.20
CA SER A 182 1.11 -0.71 0.30
C SER A 182 0.49 0.42 -0.53
N HIS A 183 0.41 0.27 -1.86
CA HIS A 183 -0.25 1.20 -2.78
C HIS A 183 -1.76 1.39 -2.56
N THR A 184 -2.39 0.61 -1.67
CA THR A 184 -3.80 0.78 -1.26
C THR A 184 -4.00 1.57 0.03
N TRP A 185 -2.99 1.66 0.90
CA TRP A 185 -3.11 2.27 2.24
C TRP A 185 -1.97 3.21 2.63
N GLY A 186 -0.78 3.10 2.04
CA GLY A 186 0.42 3.86 2.37
C GLY A 186 0.19 5.37 2.36
N MET A 187 -0.52 5.89 1.34
CA MET A 187 -0.87 7.31 1.23
C MET A 187 -1.62 7.87 2.47
N SER A 188 -2.36 7.03 3.19
CA SER A 188 -3.10 7.46 4.39
C SER A 188 -2.25 7.56 5.65
N ILE A 189 -1.01 7.07 5.64
CA ILE A 189 -0.07 7.11 6.79
C ILE A 189 1.40 7.35 6.40
N SER A 190 1.71 7.82 5.18
CA SER A 190 3.09 8.08 4.72
C SER A 190 3.14 9.03 3.52
N ASN A 191 4.35 9.48 3.18
CA ASN A 191 4.63 10.32 2.01
C ASN A 191 5.21 9.54 0.81
N SER A 192 5.71 8.33 1.03
CA SER A 192 6.08 7.40 -0.03
C SER A 192 6.10 5.97 0.48
N TRP A 193 5.99 4.99 -0.42
CA TRP A 193 6.09 3.57 -0.11
C TRP A 193 6.80 2.80 -1.23
N ARG A 194 7.86 2.07 -0.87
CA ARG A 194 8.58 1.15 -1.76
C ARG A 194 7.59 0.12 -2.32
N VAL A 195 7.58 -0.09 -3.64
CA VAL A 195 6.61 -0.97 -4.33
C VAL A 195 7.17 -2.37 -4.66
N SER A 196 8.48 -2.55 -4.56
CA SER A 196 9.22 -3.76 -4.92
C SER A 196 10.30 -4.09 -3.89
N GLY A 197 10.83 -5.32 -3.96
CA GLY A 197 12.16 -5.61 -3.42
C GLY A 197 13.22 -4.69 -4.00
N ASP A 198 14.39 -4.68 -3.38
CA ASP A 198 15.42 -3.69 -3.69
C ASP A 198 15.92 -3.78 -5.13
N ILE A 199 16.23 -2.61 -5.69
CA ILE A 199 16.93 -2.51 -6.96
C ILE A 199 18.36 -3.06 -6.83
N TYR A 200 18.92 -3.43 -7.97
CA TYR A 200 20.37 -3.52 -8.16
C TYR A 200 20.73 -2.98 -9.54
N ASP A 201 22.00 -2.69 -9.77
CA ASP A 201 22.51 -2.07 -10.99
C ASP A 201 22.51 -3.03 -12.20
N SER A 202 21.31 -3.37 -12.68
CA SER A 202 21.08 -4.16 -13.89
C SER A 202 19.72 -3.84 -14.53
N PHE A 203 19.72 -3.68 -15.85
CA PHE A 203 18.55 -3.21 -16.58
C PHE A 203 17.46 -4.29 -16.71
N THR A 204 17.81 -5.46 -17.24
CA THR A 204 16.87 -6.55 -17.55
C THR A 204 17.04 -7.79 -16.68
N ARG A 205 18.26 -8.13 -16.25
CA ARG A 205 18.62 -9.45 -15.68
C ARG A 205 17.67 -9.91 -14.56
N PRO A 206 16.94 -11.04 -14.75
CA PRO A 206 16.22 -11.70 -13.67
C PRO A 206 17.17 -12.28 -12.61
N ASP A 207 16.74 -12.30 -11.35
CA ASP A 207 17.45 -12.93 -10.24
C ASP A 207 16.46 -13.66 -9.31
N ASP A 208 16.87 -14.80 -8.74
CA ASP A 208 16.05 -15.59 -7.82
C ASP A 208 15.77 -14.86 -6.49
N LEU A 209 16.60 -13.86 -6.14
CA LEU A 209 16.36 -12.96 -5.02
C LEU A 209 15.16 -12.02 -5.27
N CYS A 210 14.79 -11.76 -6.53
CA CYS A 210 13.60 -10.98 -6.91
C CYS A 210 12.46 -11.93 -7.30
N ALA A 211 12.06 -12.81 -6.38
CA ALA A 211 11.23 -14.00 -6.63
C ALA A 211 9.80 -13.74 -7.18
N CYS A 212 9.33 -12.50 -7.24
CA CYS A 212 7.97 -12.15 -7.64
C CYS A 212 7.91 -11.66 -9.10
N THR A 213 7.78 -12.62 -10.02
CA THR A 213 7.93 -12.43 -11.48
C THR A 213 6.64 -12.10 -12.24
N ASP A 214 5.45 -12.26 -11.64
CA ASP A 214 4.18 -11.90 -12.28
C ASP A 214 3.93 -10.38 -12.22
N ALA A 215 4.24 -9.70 -13.32
CA ALA A 215 4.01 -8.28 -13.53
C ALA A 215 2.53 -7.83 -13.45
N ALA A 216 1.56 -8.74 -13.53
CA ALA A 216 0.15 -8.44 -13.36
C ALA A 216 -0.34 -8.60 -11.91
N SER A 217 0.42 -9.32 -11.06
CA SER A 217 0.09 -9.53 -9.65
C SER A 217 0.72 -8.43 -8.77
N PRO A 218 -0.07 -7.54 -8.15
CA PRO A 218 0.42 -6.70 -7.07
C PRO A 218 0.67 -7.49 -5.77
N HIS A 219 0.29 -8.76 -5.71
CA HIS A 219 0.58 -9.63 -4.57
C HIS A 219 1.95 -10.30 -4.73
N CYS A 220 2.78 -10.17 -3.70
CA CYS A 220 4.10 -10.76 -3.63
C CYS A 220 4.40 -11.16 -2.18
N ILE A 221 4.80 -12.42 -1.96
CA ILE A 221 5.07 -12.99 -0.63
C ILE A 221 6.55 -12.84 -0.22
N ALA A 222 7.46 -12.77 -1.21
CA ALA A 222 8.88 -12.56 -1.00
C ALA A 222 9.39 -11.46 -1.95
N PRO A 223 9.27 -10.17 -1.56
CA PRO A 223 9.70 -9.05 -2.41
C PRO A 223 11.19 -9.08 -2.72
N GLY A 224 12.01 -9.38 -1.69
CA GLY A 224 13.44 -9.67 -1.83
C GLY A 224 14.27 -8.48 -2.30
N SER A 225 15.26 -8.76 -3.14
CA SER A 225 16.31 -7.82 -3.58
C SER A 225 16.80 -8.21 -4.97
N HIS A 226 17.69 -7.40 -5.56
CA HIS A 226 18.23 -7.62 -6.91
C HIS A 226 17.13 -7.67 -7.99
N CYS A 227 16.12 -6.82 -7.83
CA CYS A 227 15.12 -6.56 -8.85
C CYS A 227 15.69 -5.62 -9.92
N SER A 228 15.72 -6.07 -11.17
CA SER A 228 16.20 -5.24 -12.29
C SER A 228 15.25 -4.06 -12.56
N VAL A 229 15.75 -3.00 -13.22
CA VAL A 229 14.97 -1.81 -13.63
C VAL A 229 13.65 -2.22 -14.29
N ILE A 230 13.73 -3.19 -15.22
CA ILE A 230 12.57 -3.72 -15.94
C ILE A 230 11.64 -4.56 -15.06
N SER A 231 12.14 -5.26 -14.03
CA SER A 231 11.29 -5.97 -13.05
C SER A 231 10.43 -4.99 -12.23
N ILE A 232 11.06 -3.95 -11.67
CA ILE A 232 10.40 -2.93 -10.85
C ILE A 232 9.38 -2.14 -11.68
N LEU A 233 9.77 -1.69 -12.87
CA LEU A 233 8.90 -1.02 -13.84
C LEU A 233 7.63 -1.83 -14.13
N ASN A 234 7.80 -3.14 -14.37
CA ASN A 234 6.71 -4.03 -14.70
C ASN A 234 5.74 -4.24 -13.54
N ARG A 235 6.25 -4.25 -12.31
CA ARG A 235 5.49 -4.46 -11.07
C ARG A 235 4.65 -3.25 -10.65
N VAL A 236 5.11 -2.01 -10.89
CA VAL A 236 4.34 -0.80 -10.55
C VAL A 236 3.28 -0.46 -11.61
N ALA A 237 3.46 -0.93 -12.84
CA ALA A 237 2.59 -0.65 -13.99
C ALA A 237 1.06 -0.77 -13.75
N PRO A 238 0.53 -1.74 -12.97
CA PRO A 238 -0.91 -1.88 -12.76
C PRO A 238 -1.53 -0.85 -11.80
N TYR A 239 -0.74 -0.09 -11.04
CA TYR A 239 -1.22 0.81 -9.96
C TYR A 239 -0.41 2.12 -9.87
N VAL A 240 0.08 2.62 -11.01
CA VAL A 240 0.78 3.92 -11.10
C VAL A 240 -0.08 5.10 -10.62
N ASP A 241 -1.40 4.98 -10.72
CA ASP A 241 -2.41 5.96 -10.29
C ASP A 241 -2.42 6.23 -8.78
N ARG A 242 -1.72 5.40 -7.99
CA ARG A 242 -1.62 5.50 -6.54
C ARG A 242 -0.55 6.48 -6.06
N GLY A 243 0.42 6.83 -6.90
CA GLY A 243 1.32 7.96 -6.65
C GLY A 243 0.61 9.28 -6.95
N GLN A 244 0.46 10.13 -5.93
CA GLN A 244 -0.27 11.41 -6.01
C GLN A 244 0.36 12.46 -5.07
N PRO A 245 0.14 13.78 -5.28
CA PRO A 245 0.72 14.84 -4.46
C PRO A 245 0.56 14.69 -2.94
N GLY A 246 1.66 14.34 -2.27
CA GLY A 246 1.74 14.06 -0.82
C GLY A 246 2.00 12.59 -0.47
N GLY A 247 1.93 11.66 -1.42
CA GLY A 247 2.11 10.22 -1.22
C GLY A 247 2.47 9.47 -2.51
N TRP A 248 3.70 8.98 -2.63
CA TRP A 248 4.25 8.43 -3.88
C TRP A 248 4.55 6.92 -3.87
N ASN A 249 4.31 6.27 -5.01
CA ASN A 249 4.91 4.97 -5.31
C ASN A 249 6.44 5.16 -5.40
N ASP A 250 7.20 4.50 -4.55
CA ASP A 250 8.67 4.54 -4.55
C ASP A 250 9.22 3.28 -5.24
N LEU A 251 9.98 3.50 -6.31
CA LEU A 251 10.57 2.45 -7.15
C LEU A 251 12.00 2.10 -6.71
N ASP A 252 12.45 2.60 -5.56
CA ASP A 252 13.82 2.51 -5.04
C ASP A 252 14.83 3.46 -5.70
N MET A 253 16.07 3.43 -5.21
CA MET A 253 17.14 4.37 -5.54
C MET A 253 17.59 4.36 -7.02
N LEU A 254 18.22 5.46 -7.41
CA LEU A 254 18.85 5.65 -8.71
C LEU A 254 20.29 5.11 -8.71
N GLU A 255 20.50 3.97 -9.37
CA GLU A 255 21.81 3.34 -9.62
C GLU A 255 22.71 4.10 -10.60
N VAL A 256 22.34 5.32 -11.01
CA VAL A 256 22.96 6.04 -12.13
C VAL A 256 24.45 6.31 -11.86
N GLY A 257 25.31 5.54 -12.51
CA GLY A 257 26.77 5.64 -12.40
C GLY A 257 27.46 4.57 -11.54
N ASN A 258 26.73 3.59 -10.97
CA ASN A 258 27.32 2.53 -10.14
C ASN A 258 28.12 1.47 -10.95
N GLY A 259 28.00 1.44 -12.28
CA GLY A 259 28.88 0.74 -13.23
C GLY A 259 28.35 -0.56 -13.85
N GLY A 260 27.20 -1.06 -13.41
CA GLY A 260 26.55 -2.30 -13.89
C GLY A 260 25.68 -2.13 -15.15
N MET A 261 25.26 -0.91 -15.46
CA MET A 261 24.48 -0.56 -16.65
C MET A 261 25.23 0.40 -17.60
N THR A 262 24.79 0.46 -18.85
CA THR A 262 25.28 1.40 -19.87
C THR A 262 24.64 2.79 -19.74
N ASP A 263 25.23 3.79 -20.41
CA ASP A 263 24.69 5.16 -20.44
C ASP A 263 23.25 5.24 -21.00
N ASP A 264 22.94 4.46 -22.04
CA ASP A 264 21.58 4.30 -22.59
C ASP A 264 20.60 3.68 -21.58
N GLU A 265 21.05 2.68 -20.83
CA GLU A 265 20.24 2.01 -19.78
C GLU A 265 19.98 2.94 -18.59
N TYR A 266 20.98 3.73 -18.16
CA TYR A 266 20.81 4.74 -17.11
C TYR A 266 19.92 5.90 -17.56
N VAL A 267 20.00 6.32 -18.82
CA VAL A 267 19.07 7.30 -19.42
C VAL A 267 17.64 6.78 -19.37
N ALA A 268 17.42 5.51 -19.72
CA ALA A 268 16.10 4.88 -19.64
C ALA A 268 15.60 4.78 -18.19
N HIS A 269 16.44 4.30 -17.26
CA HIS A 269 16.17 4.20 -15.82
C HIS A 269 15.69 5.53 -15.23
N PHE A 270 16.52 6.59 -15.35
CA PHE A 270 16.21 7.93 -14.83
C PHE A 270 14.93 8.52 -15.45
N SER A 271 14.74 8.33 -16.76
CA SER A 271 13.54 8.80 -17.47
C SER A 271 12.25 8.15 -16.96
N LEU A 272 12.29 6.84 -16.66
CA LEU A 272 11.15 6.08 -16.17
C LEU A 272 10.80 6.48 -14.73
N TRP A 273 11.79 6.57 -13.83
CA TRP A 273 11.59 7.02 -12.45
C TRP A 273 11.02 8.44 -12.41
N ALA A 274 11.53 9.33 -13.28
CA ALA A 274 11.02 10.68 -13.42
C ALA A 274 9.56 10.70 -13.93
N ALA A 275 9.26 9.96 -14.99
CA ALA A 275 7.91 9.90 -15.56
C ALA A 275 6.87 9.30 -14.60
N LEU A 276 7.25 8.25 -13.87
CA LEU A 276 6.40 7.53 -12.92
C LEU A 276 6.24 8.22 -11.57
N LYS A 277 6.89 9.38 -11.36
CA LYS A 277 6.84 10.16 -10.11
C LYS A 277 7.40 9.38 -8.91
N SER A 278 8.41 8.55 -9.15
CA SER A 278 9.23 7.98 -8.07
C SER A 278 9.99 9.10 -7.36
N PRO A 279 10.33 8.94 -6.06
CA PRO A 279 11.47 9.62 -5.47
C PRO A 279 12.71 9.50 -6.35
N LEU A 280 13.50 10.57 -6.45
CA LEU A 280 14.78 10.61 -7.14
C LEU A 280 15.89 10.69 -6.09
N LEU A 281 16.12 9.57 -5.40
CA LEU A 281 17.21 9.40 -4.44
C LEU A 281 18.41 8.75 -5.15
N MET A 282 19.52 9.46 -5.23
CA MET A 282 20.78 8.96 -5.79
C MET A 282 21.41 7.93 -4.85
N GLY A 283 21.70 6.72 -5.34
CA GLY A 283 22.34 5.63 -4.57
C GLY A 283 23.82 5.43 -4.88
N ASN A 284 24.47 6.43 -5.48
CA ASN A 284 25.83 6.34 -6.01
C ASN A 284 26.84 7.08 -5.11
N ASP A 285 28.13 6.78 -5.24
CA ASP A 285 29.16 7.61 -4.60
C ASP A 285 29.44 8.86 -5.44
N ILE A 286 28.74 9.95 -5.11
CA ILE A 286 28.85 11.23 -5.83
C ILE A 286 30.25 11.84 -5.76
N ARG A 287 31.09 11.44 -4.79
CA ARG A 287 32.49 11.90 -4.66
C ARG A 287 33.36 11.36 -5.79
N THR A 288 32.92 10.28 -6.43
CA THR A 288 33.56 9.62 -7.58
C THR A 288 32.68 9.64 -8.83
N LEU A 289 31.70 10.55 -8.89
CA LEU A 289 30.72 10.61 -9.97
C LEU A 289 31.38 10.82 -11.34
N SER A 290 31.00 10.02 -12.33
CA SER A 290 31.45 10.22 -13.71
C SER A 290 30.70 11.37 -14.39
N ALA A 291 31.38 12.07 -15.31
CA ALA A 291 30.75 13.14 -16.07
C ALA A 291 29.47 12.69 -16.81
N SER A 292 29.43 11.46 -17.34
CA SER A 292 28.24 10.92 -18.00
C SER A 292 27.07 10.68 -17.03
N ALA A 293 27.33 10.20 -15.80
CA ALA A 293 26.30 10.05 -14.78
C ALA A 293 25.74 11.42 -14.33
N LEU A 294 26.61 12.43 -14.17
CA LEU A 294 26.19 13.79 -13.83
C LEU A 294 25.29 14.41 -14.92
N THR A 295 25.57 14.18 -16.20
CA THR A 295 24.72 14.71 -17.30
C THR A 295 23.37 13.98 -17.43
N ILE A 296 23.19 12.82 -16.80
CA ILE A 296 21.89 12.15 -16.63
C ILE A 296 21.14 12.77 -15.43
N LEU A 297 21.78 12.73 -14.26
CA LEU A 297 21.19 13.14 -12.97
C LEU A 297 20.77 14.61 -12.94
N ASN A 298 21.44 15.46 -13.71
CA ASN A 298 21.14 16.89 -13.83
C ASN A 298 20.50 17.27 -15.17
N ASN A 299 19.66 16.42 -15.78
CA ASN A 299 18.82 16.84 -16.90
C ASN A 299 17.55 17.57 -16.40
N PRO A 300 17.46 18.92 -16.52
CA PRO A 300 16.36 19.68 -15.92
C PRO A 300 15.03 19.48 -16.66
N ALA A 301 15.06 19.13 -17.95
CA ALA A 301 13.84 18.82 -18.71
C ALA A 301 13.19 17.53 -18.22
N VAL A 302 13.99 16.53 -17.82
CA VAL A 302 13.50 15.26 -17.27
C VAL A 302 13.10 15.40 -15.80
N ILE A 303 13.87 16.13 -14.99
CA ILE A 303 13.46 16.45 -13.60
C ILE A 303 12.14 17.24 -13.59
N ALA A 304 11.90 18.15 -14.54
CA ALA A 304 10.63 18.86 -14.66
C ALA A 304 9.43 17.95 -14.95
N ILE A 305 9.63 16.73 -15.47
CA ILE A 305 8.57 15.71 -15.60
C ILE A 305 8.30 15.03 -14.24
N ASN A 306 9.32 14.84 -13.40
CA ASN A 306 9.16 14.32 -12.05
C ASN A 306 8.48 15.33 -11.12
N GLN A 307 8.93 16.57 -11.18
CA GLN A 307 8.48 17.72 -10.38
C GLN A 307 7.31 18.48 -11.04
N ASP A 308 6.58 17.85 -11.97
CA ASP A 308 5.50 18.50 -12.72
C ASP A 308 4.30 18.84 -11.80
N PRO A 309 3.75 20.08 -11.84
CA PRO A 309 2.66 20.51 -10.95
C PRO A 309 1.32 19.75 -11.07
N GLU A 310 1.09 18.99 -12.14
CA GLU A 310 -0.08 18.11 -12.26
C GLU A 310 0.09 16.86 -11.36
N GLY A 311 1.33 16.43 -11.11
CA GLY A 311 1.65 15.39 -10.13
C GLY A 311 1.15 13.98 -10.50
N ARG A 312 0.94 13.69 -11.79
CA ARG A 312 0.41 12.40 -12.26
C ARG A 312 1.49 11.55 -12.93
N SER A 313 1.58 10.29 -12.54
CA SER A 313 2.44 9.28 -13.16
C SER A 313 1.97 8.93 -14.57
N VAL A 314 2.92 8.48 -15.40
CA VAL A 314 2.59 7.92 -16.72
C VAL A 314 1.96 6.53 -16.59
N SER A 315 1.01 6.23 -17.47
CA SER A 315 0.43 4.89 -17.63
C SER A 315 1.06 4.18 -18.81
N ARG A 316 1.16 2.85 -18.75
CA ARG A 316 1.59 2.02 -19.87
C ARG A 316 0.44 1.80 -20.84
N VAL A 317 0.55 2.35 -22.05
CA VAL A 317 -0.46 2.21 -23.10
C VAL A 317 -0.19 1.00 -24.01
N ARG A 318 1.07 0.56 -24.15
CA ARG A 318 1.43 -0.69 -24.84
C ARG A 318 2.60 -1.42 -24.18
N ARG A 319 2.58 -2.76 -24.27
CA ARG A 319 3.70 -3.69 -24.04
C ARG A 319 3.68 -4.74 -25.16
N SER A 320 4.82 -5.06 -25.75
CA SER A 320 4.97 -6.16 -26.70
C SER A 320 6.18 -7.03 -26.33
N PHE A 321 6.04 -8.34 -26.52
CA PHE A 321 7.11 -9.33 -26.40
C PHE A 321 7.58 -9.88 -27.76
N ASP A 322 6.97 -9.42 -28.86
CA ASP A 322 7.30 -9.83 -30.23
C ASP A 322 8.47 -8.98 -30.76
N VAL A 323 9.64 -9.17 -30.14
CA VAL A 323 10.91 -8.44 -30.35
C VAL A 323 12.09 -9.36 -30.01
N ALA A 324 13.30 -9.07 -30.48
CA ALA A 324 14.48 -9.87 -30.09
C ALA A 324 14.71 -9.89 -28.58
N LYS A 325 15.16 -11.04 -28.08
CA LYS A 325 15.56 -11.22 -26.68
C LYS A 325 17.04 -10.88 -26.48
N ASP A 326 17.36 -10.40 -25.29
CA ASP A 326 18.69 -10.09 -24.82
C ASP A 326 19.45 -11.34 -24.33
N LYS A 327 20.65 -11.12 -23.80
CA LYS A 327 21.53 -12.16 -23.25
C LYS A 327 20.99 -12.88 -22.00
N TYR A 328 19.90 -12.37 -21.39
CA TYR A 328 19.20 -12.97 -20.25
C TYR A 328 17.85 -13.60 -20.65
N GLY A 329 17.48 -13.56 -21.94
CA GLY A 329 16.21 -14.09 -22.45
C GLY A 329 15.01 -13.15 -22.26
N VAL A 330 15.27 -11.90 -21.85
CA VAL A 330 14.29 -10.82 -21.69
C VAL A 330 14.20 -10.06 -23.01
N GLY A 331 12.99 -9.74 -23.47
CA GLY A 331 12.81 -8.98 -24.70
C GLY A 331 11.43 -8.35 -24.70
N GLU A 332 11.37 -7.02 -24.57
CA GLU A 332 10.10 -6.29 -24.64
C GLU A 332 10.25 -4.83 -25.09
N MET A 333 9.21 -4.34 -25.77
CA MET A 333 9.02 -2.93 -26.09
C MET A 333 7.82 -2.41 -25.30
N GLN A 334 7.94 -1.21 -24.72
CA GLN A 334 6.86 -0.58 -23.98
C GLN A 334 6.62 0.87 -24.44
N ILE A 335 5.36 1.31 -24.39
CA ILE A 335 4.99 2.71 -24.58
C ILE A 335 4.24 3.20 -23.35
N TRP A 336 4.70 4.34 -22.83
CA TRP A 336 4.14 4.99 -21.66
C TRP A 336 3.71 6.41 -22.00
N SER A 337 2.59 6.88 -21.44
CA SER A 337 2.15 8.25 -21.62
C SER A 337 1.34 8.79 -20.43
N GLY A 338 1.36 10.11 -20.24
CA GLY A 338 0.60 10.77 -19.17
C GLY A 338 0.54 12.29 -19.33
N PRO A 339 -0.45 12.95 -18.70
CA PRO A 339 -0.62 14.40 -18.75
C PRO A 339 0.45 15.13 -17.93
N LEU A 340 0.70 16.37 -18.32
CA LEU A 340 1.56 17.34 -17.63
C LEU A 340 0.80 18.66 -17.41
N PHE A 341 1.35 19.49 -16.52
CA PHE A 341 0.87 20.84 -16.29
C PHE A 341 0.81 21.66 -17.59
N GLY A 342 -0.27 22.43 -17.75
CA GLY A 342 -0.54 23.24 -18.94
C GLY A 342 -1.24 22.50 -20.09
N GLY A 343 -1.49 21.19 -19.95
CA GLY A 343 -2.18 20.36 -20.93
C GLY A 343 -1.27 19.51 -21.82
N ASP A 344 0.04 19.75 -21.77
CA ASP A 344 1.09 18.97 -22.42
C ASP A 344 1.00 17.47 -22.07
N GLN A 345 1.58 16.59 -22.89
CA GLN A 345 1.66 15.14 -22.65
C GLN A 345 3.13 14.72 -22.62
N VAL A 346 3.53 13.82 -21.72
CA VAL A 346 4.79 13.08 -21.86
C VAL A 346 4.53 11.75 -22.56
N VAL A 347 5.43 11.35 -23.46
CA VAL A 347 5.42 10.04 -24.13
C VAL A 347 6.80 9.42 -24.03
N LEU A 348 6.90 8.13 -23.69
CA LEU A 348 8.15 7.39 -23.63
C LEU A 348 8.05 6.14 -24.50
N PHE A 349 9.01 5.95 -25.39
CA PHE A 349 9.21 4.72 -26.15
C PHE A 349 10.41 3.97 -25.55
N LEU A 350 10.14 2.90 -24.80
CA LEU A 350 11.13 2.06 -24.14
C LEU A 350 11.43 0.84 -25.01
N ASN A 351 12.72 0.61 -25.28
CA ASN A 351 13.22 -0.59 -25.93
C ASN A 351 14.07 -1.40 -24.93
N ALA A 352 13.52 -2.50 -24.42
CA ALA A 352 14.21 -3.52 -23.65
C ALA A 352 14.28 -4.85 -24.44
N ALA A 353 14.44 -4.75 -25.76
CA ALA A 353 14.76 -5.84 -26.67
C ALA A 353 16.28 -5.93 -26.91
N GLY A 354 16.78 -7.07 -27.37
CA GLY A 354 18.18 -7.30 -27.69
C GLY A 354 18.73 -6.54 -28.92
N GLU A 355 17.87 -5.81 -29.64
CA GLU A 355 18.16 -5.11 -30.90
C GLU A 355 17.53 -3.69 -30.96
N ASP A 356 18.00 -2.87 -31.90
CA ASP A 356 17.49 -1.51 -32.12
C ASP A 356 16.13 -1.57 -32.84
N LEU A 357 15.13 -0.82 -32.33
CA LEU A 357 13.75 -0.84 -32.83
C LEU A 357 13.33 0.52 -33.40
N GLU A 358 12.48 0.51 -34.43
CA GLU A 358 11.68 1.68 -34.81
C GLU A 358 10.28 1.56 -34.18
N ILE A 359 10.00 2.41 -33.19
CA ILE A 359 8.78 2.38 -32.40
C ILE A 359 7.85 3.48 -32.89
N SER A 360 6.58 3.14 -33.14
CA SER A 360 5.53 4.09 -33.57
C SER A 360 4.26 3.95 -32.74
N SER A 361 3.56 5.07 -32.52
CA SER A 361 2.34 5.17 -31.72
C SER A 361 1.40 6.23 -32.29
N PRO A 362 0.14 5.91 -32.65
CA PRO A 362 -0.85 6.90 -33.05
C PRO A 362 -1.29 7.77 -31.87
N LEU A 363 -1.80 8.98 -32.13
CA LEU A 363 -2.35 9.86 -31.08
C LEU A 363 -3.46 9.16 -30.26
N GLU A 364 -4.23 8.27 -30.90
CA GLU A 364 -5.24 7.41 -30.27
C GLU A 364 -4.68 6.53 -29.14
N GLU A 365 -3.50 5.94 -29.32
CA GLU A 365 -2.85 5.10 -28.30
C GLU A 365 -2.23 5.97 -27.20
N ILE A 366 -1.62 7.10 -27.58
CA ILE A 366 -1.04 8.10 -26.66
C ILE A 366 -2.10 8.68 -25.71
N PHE A 367 -3.33 8.89 -26.20
CA PHE A 367 -4.44 9.50 -25.47
C PHE A 367 -5.56 8.51 -25.07
N VAL A 368 -5.30 7.20 -25.09
CA VAL A 368 -6.31 6.15 -24.80
C VAL A 368 -7.03 6.32 -23.46
N HIS A 369 -6.36 6.90 -22.45
CA HIS A 369 -6.95 7.20 -21.14
C HIS A 369 -7.80 8.49 -21.10
N ASP A 370 -7.64 9.39 -22.07
CA ASP A 370 -8.50 10.57 -22.24
C ASP A 370 -9.73 10.26 -23.12
N GLY A 371 -9.71 9.16 -23.89
CA GLY A 371 -10.84 8.66 -24.67
C GLY A 371 -10.49 7.43 -25.53
N ALA A 372 -11.26 6.35 -25.37
CA ALA A 372 -11.07 5.10 -26.12
C ALA A 372 -11.39 5.25 -27.63
N GLU A 373 -10.86 4.35 -28.47
CA GLU A 373 -11.16 4.28 -29.92
C GLU A 373 -11.02 5.65 -30.64
N GLY A 374 -9.93 6.37 -30.33
CA GLY A 374 -9.61 7.67 -30.91
C GLY A 374 -10.50 8.84 -30.48
N SER A 375 -11.47 8.62 -29.58
CA SER A 375 -12.47 9.63 -29.17
C SER A 375 -11.94 10.79 -28.34
N ALA A 376 -10.71 10.70 -27.82
CA ALA A 376 -10.05 11.80 -27.11
C ALA A 376 -9.93 13.05 -28.02
N PRO A 377 -10.43 14.23 -27.60
CA PRO A 377 -10.30 15.47 -28.40
C PRO A 377 -8.86 15.79 -28.84
N GLN A 378 -7.89 15.42 -28.00
CA GLN A 378 -6.45 15.50 -28.22
C GLN A 378 -5.98 14.85 -29.53
N CYS A 379 -6.67 13.81 -30.02
CA CYS A 379 -6.40 13.16 -31.30
C CYS A 379 -6.69 14.06 -32.51
N GLN A 380 -7.53 15.09 -32.35
CA GLN A 380 -7.89 16.06 -33.38
C GLN A 380 -7.01 17.33 -33.32
N GLU A 381 -6.06 17.40 -32.39
CA GLU A 381 -5.14 18.54 -32.22
C GLU A 381 -3.81 18.34 -32.96
N LYS A 382 -3.11 19.44 -33.25
CA LYS A 382 -1.72 19.40 -33.72
C LYS A 382 -0.78 19.59 -32.54
N TRP A 383 0.14 18.64 -32.36
CA TRP A 383 1.11 18.61 -31.27
C TRP A 383 2.52 18.91 -31.78
N ASP A 384 3.21 19.87 -31.20
CA ASP A 384 4.65 20.01 -31.39
C ASP A 384 5.38 18.96 -30.52
N VAL A 385 6.41 18.32 -31.09
CA VAL A 385 7.19 17.27 -30.42
C VAL A 385 8.54 17.84 -29.96
N TYR A 386 8.81 17.70 -28.67
CA TYR A 386 10.08 18.05 -28.05
C TYR A 386 10.77 16.78 -27.52
N ASP A 387 12.05 16.63 -27.80
CA ASP A 387 12.94 15.60 -27.24
C ASP A 387 13.57 16.12 -25.94
N LEU A 388 13.34 15.39 -24.84
CA LEU A 388 13.78 15.78 -23.49
C LEU A 388 15.26 15.46 -23.20
N TRP A 389 15.94 14.72 -24.08
CA TRP A 389 17.37 14.38 -23.98
C TRP A 389 18.24 15.10 -25.02
N ALA A 390 17.66 15.65 -26.09
CA ALA A 390 18.40 16.37 -27.14
C ALA A 390 19.10 17.68 -26.71
N ASN A 391 18.90 18.13 -25.46
CA ASN A 391 19.62 19.23 -24.80
C ASN A 391 20.37 18.76 -23.53
N ARG A 392 20.73 17.47 -23.44
CA ARG A 392 21.60 16.94 -22.37
C ARG A 392 22.92 17.72 -22.34
N MET A 393 23.41 18.01 -21.14
CA MET A 393 24.69 18.70 -20.93
C MET A 393 25.84 17.87 -21.53
N ASP A 394 26.83 18.54 -22.13
CA ASP A 394 28.04 17.87 -22.64
C ASP A 394 28.89 17.30 -21.50
N ASN A 395 29.39 16.07 -21.67
CA ASN A 395 30.29 15.44 -20.69
C ASN A 395 31.56 16.27 -20.43
N ALA A 396 32.02 17.07 -21.39
CA ALA A 396 33.14 18.00 -21.19
C ALA A 396 32.81 19.13 -20.20
N VAL A 397 31.57 19.61 -20.16
CA VAL A 397 31.10 20.63 -19.21
C VAL A 397 30.86 20.03 -17.83
N ALA A 398 30.32 18.81 -17.77
CA ALA A 398 30.19 18.07 -16.52
C ALA A 398 31.57 17.72 -15.91
N GLN A 399 32.55 17.30 -16.71
CA GLN A 399 33.91 17.05 -16.21
C GLN A 399 34.57 18.33 -15.67
N LYS A 400 34.45 19.46 -16.38
CA LYS A 400 34.88 20.77 -15.85
C LYS A 400 34.28 21.08 -14.48
N LEU A 401 33.02 20.74 -14.24
CA LEU A 401 32.34 21.00 -12.97
C LEU A 401 32.85 20.08 -11.84
N LEU A 402 33.07 18.80 -12.14
CA LEU A 402 33.62 17.81 -11.20
C LEU A 402 35.07 18.15 -10.80
N ASP A 403 35.89 18.59 -11.76
CA ASP A 403 37.30 18.95 -11.54
C ASP A 403 37.47 20.33 -10.87
N ALA A 404 36.41 21.13 -10.74
CA ALA A 404 36.49 22.53 -10.36
C ALA A 404 36.44 22.79 -8.85
N PRO A 405 37.22 23.76 -8.34
CA PRO A 405 37.00 24.33 -7.01
C PRO A 405 35.72 25.19 -6.97
N LYS A 406 35.12 25.29 -5.78
CA LYS A 406 33.80 25.93 -5.56
C LYS A 406 33.71 27.38 -6.07
N ASP A 407 34.82 28.13 -6.14
CA ASP A 407 34.85 29.51 -6.64
C ASP A 407 34.65 29.62 -8.17
N LYS A 408 34.72 28.50 -8.91
CA LYS A 408 34.44 28.45 -10.36
C LYS A 408 33.02 28.03 -10.69
N TYR A 409 32.26 27.47 -9.74
CA TYR A 409 30.94 26.89 -10.02
C TYR A 409 29.98 27.89 -10.67
N GLU A 410 29.92 29.15 -10.20
CA GLU A 410 29.04 30.17 -10.80
C GLU A 410 29.35 30.45 -12.29
N SER A 411 30.62 30.35 -12.70
CA SER A 411 31.02 30.50 -14.10
C SER A 411 30.68 29.29 -14.97
N ILE A 412 30.83 28.08 -14.40
CA ILE A 412 30.55 26.81 -15.10
C ILE A 412 29.04 26.60 -15.20
N PHE A 413 28.25 26.97 -14.19
CA PHE A 413 26.79 26.98 -14.25
C PHE A 413 26.25 27.91 -15.33
N LYS A 414 26.92 29.04 -15.60
CA LYS A 414 26.58 29.93 -16.71
C LYS A 414 26.96 29.33 -18.08
N GLU A 415 28.12 28.68 -18.19
CA GLU A 415 28.49 27.91 -19.39
C GLU A 415 27.49 26.78 -19.69
N ALA A 416 27.09 26.05 -18.66
CA ALA A 416 26.18 24.91 -18.71
C ALA A 416 24.69 25.28 -18.87
N ASN A 417 24.34 26.57 -18.90
CA ASN A 417 22.96 27.08 -18.87
C ASN A 417 22.12 26.46 -17.71
N TRP A 418 22.75 26.26 -16.54
CA TRP A 418 22.24 25.46 -15.43
C TRP A 418 20.87 25.94 -14.93
N TYR A 419 19.96 25.00 -14.65
CA TYR A 419 18.64 25.31 -14.10
C TYR A 419 18.68 25.34 -12.57
N ASN A 420 18.60 26.54 -11.98
CA ASN A 420 18.54 26.71 -10.53
C ASN A 420 17.09 26.61 -10.01
N SER A 421 16.70 25.43 -9.53
CA SER A 421 15.35 25.15 -9.00
C SER A 421 15.04 25.91 -7.69
N THR A 422 16.05 26.31 -6.93
CA THR A 422 15.91 27.12 -5.71
C THR A 422 15.56 28.58 -6.03
N GLU A 423 16.09 29.12 -7.13
CA GLU A 423 15.79 30.48 -7.60
C GLU A 423 14.48 30.55 -8.41
N THR A 424 14.22 29.57 -9.27
CA THR A 424 12.93 29.42 -9.96
C THR A 424 12.49 27.96 -9.89
N SER A 425 11.47 27.68 -9.08
CA SER A 425 10.88 26.33 -9.00
C SER A 425 10.36 25.86 -10.36
N TYR A 426 10.41 24.55 -10.62
CA TYR A 426 9.97 23.94 -11.88
C TYR A 426 8.57 24.40 -12.30
N LYS A 427 7.65 24.56 -11.34
CA LYS A 427 6.31 25.13 -11.55
C LYS A 427 6.32 26.50 -12.24
N GLU A 428 7.14 27.42 -11.74
CA GLU A 428 7.22 28.78 -12.30
C GLU A 428 8.08 28.83 -13.57
N GLY A 429 9.10 27.97 -13.71
CA GLY A 429 9.85 27.80 -14.97
C GLY A 429 8.96 27.30 -16.12
N LEU A 430 8.18 26.24 -15.88
CA LEU A 430 7.23 25.67 -16.84
C LEU A 430 6.17 26.70 -17.26
N LYS A 431 5.63 27.44 -16.29
CA LYS A 431 4.66 28.53 -16.49
C LYS A 431 5.23 29.74 -17.24
N LYS A 432 6.52 30.05 -17.07
CA LYS A 432 7.25 31.06 -17.86
C LYS A 432 7.58 30.57 -19.28
N GLY A 433 7.56 29.25 -19.51
CA GLY A 433 7.95 28.64 -20.78
C GLY A 433 9.46 28.41 -20.93
N ASP A 434 10.20 28.27 -19.83
CA ASP A 434 11.67 28.11 -19.82
C ASP A 434 12.12 26.92 -20.69
N GLU A 435 12.90 27.19 -21.74
CA GLU A 435 13.29 26.21 -22.76
C GLU A 435 14.11 25.05 -22.16
N ARG A 436 14.83 25.28 -21.05
CA ARG A 436 15.58 24.25 -20.32
C ARG A 436 14.68 23.15 -19.78
N LEU A 437 13.40 23.44 -19.53
CA LEU A 437 12.42 22.49 -19.00
C LEU A 437 11.55 21.84 -20.09
N MET A 438 11.73 22.23 -21.36
CA MET A 438 10.90 21.78 -22.49
C MET A 438 11.59 20.73 -23.34
N GLY A 439 12.93 20.66 -23.32
CA GLY A 439 13.70 19.90 -24.30
C GLY A 439 13.79 20.61 -25.65
N LYS A 440 14.23 19.90 -26.69
CA LYS A 440 14.45 20.46 -28.03
C LYS A 440 13.30 20.11 -28.96
N LYS A 441 12.68 21.09 -29.62
CA LYS A 441 11.65 20.82 -30.63
C LYS A 441 12.27 20.06 -31.83
N ILE A 442 11.78 18.87 -32.11
CA ILE A 442 12.24 18.01 -33.21
C ILE A 442 11.20 17.84 -34.34
N GLY A 443 9.93 18.18 -34.11
CA GLY A 443 8.89 18.03 -35.13
C GLY A 443 7.49 18.43 -34.67
N SER A 444 6.47 17.94 -35.37
CA SER A 444 5.06 18.06 -34.95
C SER A 444 4.20 16.92 -35.50
N ILE A 445 3.30 16.37 -34.69
CA ILE A 445 2.28 15.39 -35.08
C ILE A 445 1.03 16.14 -35.53
N LYS A 446 0.48 15.76 -36.69
CA LYS A 446 -0.80 16.26 -37.21
C LYS A 446 -1.99 15.56 -36.51
N PRO A 447 -3.22 16.13 -36.56
CA PRO A 447 -4.44 15.42 -36.18
C PRO A 447 -4.53 14.02 -36.83
N GLY A 448 -4.90 13.01 -36.04
CA GLY A 448 -4.92 11.60 -36.46
C GLY A 448 -3.56 11.03 -36.88
N GLY A 449 -2.44 11.68 -36.52
CA GLY A 449 -1.09 11.23 -36.84
C GLY A 449 -0.49 10.25 -35.83
N SER A 450 0.77 9.91 -36.05
CA SER A 450 1.59 9.07 -35.15
C SER A 450 2.90 9.76 -34.80
N LEU A 451 3.42 9.45 -33.62
CA LEU A 451 4.81 9.66 -33.23
C LEU A 451 5.62 8.42 -33.62
N THR A 452 6.79 8.60 -34.23
CA THR A 452 7.71 7.50 -34.57
C THR A 452 9.14 7.89 -34.22
N ALA A 453 9.91 6.98 -33.62
CA ALA A 453 11.33 7.18 -33.34
C ALA A 453 12.10 5.86 -33.39
N LYS A 454 13.40 5.94 -33.75
CA LYS A 454 14.34 4.83 -33.57
C LYS A 454 14.90 4.87 -32.16
N VAL A 455 14.84 3.75 -31.47
CA VAL A 455 15.29 3.59 -30.08
C VAL A 455 16.27 2.43 -30.04
N LYS A 456 17.50 2.68 -29.59
CA LYS A 456 18.53 1.63 -29.47
C LYS A 456 18.04 0.52 -28.55
N LYS A 457 18.62 -0.68 -28.67
CA LYS A 457 18.46 -1.72 -27.64
C LYS A 457 18.79 -1.18 -26.25
N HIS A 458 18.04 -1.60 -25.25
CA HIS A 458 18.23 -1.23 -23.85
C HIS A 458 18.26 0.30 -23.62
N SER A 459 17.45 1.04 -24.38
CA SER A 459 17.41 2.51 -24.38
C SER A 459 15.97 3.02 -24.44
N LEU A 460 15.80 4.34 -24.36
CA LEU A 460 14.51 5.00 -24.31
C LEU A 460 14.55 6.34 -25.06
N ALA A 461 13.49 6.63 -25.83
CA ALA A 461 13.25 7.97 -26.35
C ALA A 461 12.12 8.65 -25.55
N MET A 462 12.38 9.85 -25.04
CA MET A 462 11.50 10.58 -24.11
C MET A 462 11.04 11.91 -24.72
N PHE A 463 9.74 12.08 -24.84
CA PHE A 463 9.14 13.21 -25.55
C PHE A 463 8.16 14.01 -24.69
N ARG A 464 8.17 15.33 -24.86
CA ARG A 464 7.11 16.24 -24.44
C ARG A 464 6.32 16.69 -25.67
N LEU A 465 5.01 16.44 -25.67
CA LEU A 465 4.09 16.92 -26.68
C LEU A 465 3.39 18.18 -26.16
N LYS A 466 3.41 19.24 -26.97
CA LYS A 466 2.77 20.53 -26.65
C LYS A 466 1.71 20.89 -27.67
N SER A 467 0.47 21.14 -27.24
CA SER A 467 -0.60 21.47 -28.17
C SER A 467 -0.38 22.84 -28.80
N THR A 468 -0.44 22.90 -30.14
CA THR A 468 -0.38 24.15 -30.91
C THR A 468 -1.77 24.76 -31.16
N SER A 469 -2.84 24.04 -30.79
CA SER A 469 -4.24 24.44 -31.01
C SER A 469 -4.78 25.45 -29.99
N GLY A 470 -4.02 25.75 -28.92
CA GLY A 470 -4.43 26.67 -27.85
C GLY A 470 -5.52 26.14 -26.90
N SER A 471 -5.99 24.91 -27.12
CA SER A 471 -7.06 24.23 -26.40
C SER A 471 -6.64 23.48 -25.14
N GLY A 472 -5.37 23.62 -24.68
CA GLY A 472 -4.72 22.87 -23.59
C GLY A 472 -5.40 22.81 -22.21
N LYS A 473 -6.57 23.41 -22.04
CA LYS A 473 -7.52 23.03 -21.00
C LYS A 473 -8.09 21.64 -21.31
N ARG A 474 -7.35 20.58 -20.97
CA ARG A 474 -7.99 19.29 -20.65
C ARG A 474 -9.05 19.56 -19.59
N TYR A 475 -10.22 18.97 -19.74
CA TYR A 475 -11.25 19.06 -18.71
C TYR A 475 -10.74 18.34 -17.48
N SER A 476 -10.28 19.08 -16.47
CA SER A 476 -9.97 18.50 -15.17
C SER A 476 -11.20 17.76 -14.67
N LEU A 477 -11.10 16.44 -14.49
CA LEU A 477 -12.14 15.62 -13.84
C LEU A 477 -12.18 15.87 -12.32
N GLN A 478 -12.10 17.15 -11.93
CA GLN A 478 -12.81 17.63 -10.75
C GLN A 478 -14.27 17.21 -10.92
N LEU A 479 -14.72 16.30 -10.05
CA LEU A 479 -16.06 15.77 -10.05
C LEU A 479 -17.08 16.91 -10.02
N PHE A 480 -17.66 17.23 -11.17
CA PHE A 480 -18.70 18.25 -11.32
C PHE A 480 -19.98 17.78 -10.64
N ARG A 481 -20.01 17.90 -9.30
CA ARG A 481 -21.25 18.04 -8.54
C ARG A 481 -22.01 19.18 -9.21
N ARG A 482 -23.10 18.85 -9.91
CA ARG A 482 -24.00 19.83 -10.53
C ARG A 482 -24.75 20.60 -9.45
N SER A 483 -24.04 21.51 -8.80
CA SER A 483 -24.58 22.51 -7.88
C SER A 483 -25.45 23.47 -8.69
N VAL A 484 -26.75 23.19 -8.75
CA VAL A 484 -27.72 24.00 -9.49
C VAL A 484 -27.92 25.34 -8.77
N PHE A 485 -27.02 26.29 -9.03
CA PHE A 485 -27.20 27.70 -8.68
C PHE A 485 -28.32 28.29 -9.53
N ARG A 486 -29.56 28.12 -9.06
CA ARG A 486 -30.73 28.76 -9.66
C ARG A 486 -30.78 30.21 -9.19
N ALA A 487 -30.17 31.11 -9.96
CA ALA A 487 -30.22 32.55 -9.69
C ALA A 487 -31.70 33.02 -9.65
N VAL A 488 -32.11 33.59 -8.53
CA VAL A 488 -33.47 34.12 -8.33
C VAL A 488 -33.47 35.61 -8.67
N SER A 489 -33.63 35.94 -9.96
CA SER A 489 -33.71 37.33 -10.40
C SER A 489 -34.45 37.47 -11.74
N SER A 490 -35.79 37.56 -11.71
CA SER A 490 -36.61 38.24 -12.73
C SER A 490 -38.07 38.36 -12.27
N PRO A 491 -38.65 39.57 -12.25
CA PRO A 491 -40.10 39.75 -12.23
C PRO A 491 -40.66 39.74 -13.66
N SER A 492 -41.74 39.01 -13.91
CA SER A 492 -42.78 39.37 -14.89
C SER A 492 -43.98 38.44 -14.79
N THR A 493 -45.15 38.97 -15.12
CA THR A 493 -46.47 38.36 -14.88
C THR A 493 -47.16 37.88 -16.16
N PHE A 494 -47.76 36.68 -16.11
CA PHE A 494 -48.93 36.28 -16.92
C PHE A 494 -48.69 36.19 -18.47
N ILE A 495 -49.54 35.58 -19.33
CA ILE A 495 -50.86 34.91 -19.16
C ILE A 495 -51.09 33.83 -20.25
N THR A 496 -51.74 32.70 -19.92
CA THR A 496 -52.45 31.73 -20.84
C THR A 496 -51.64 30.97 -21.94
N LYS A 497 -52.11 29.86 -22.57
CA LYS A 497 -53.29 28.96 -22.41
C LYS A 497 -53.03 27.59 -23.10
N SER A 498 -53.69 26.52 -22.62
CA SER A 498 -54.37 25.44 -23.41
C SER A 498 -53.56 24.59 -24.42
N ARG A 499 -53.69 23.26 -24.58
CA ARG A 499 -54.44 22.16 -23.91
C ARG A 499 -53.78 20.82 -24.34
N SER A 500 -53.65 19.79 -23.48
CA SER A 500 -54.51 18.58 -23.37
C SER A 500 -54.73 17.81 -24.69
N ILE A 501 -54.75 16.47 -24.76
CA ILE A 501 -54.99 15.41 -23.73
C ILE A 501 -54.34 14.08 -24.29
N GLN A 502 -54.37 12.84 -23.75
CA GLN A 502 -55.21 12.12 -22.77
C GLN A 502 -54.51 10.87 -22.18
N SER A 503 -54.75 10.58 -20.89
CA SER A 503 -54.89 9.24 -20.24
C SER A 503 -53.77 8.17 -20.27
N SER A 504 -53.59 7.29 -19.26
CA SER A 504 -54.37 7.08 -18.01
C SER A 504 -53.51 6.68 -16.78
N THR A 505 -53.58 7.53 -15.76
CA THR A 505 -53.84 7.28 -14.30
C THR A 505 -54.14 5.85 -13.79
N PRO A 506 -54.00 5.55 -12.46
CA PRO A 506 -53.54 6.37 -11.30
C PRO A 506 -52.44 5.62 -10.49
N PHE A 507 -52.18 5.67 -9.16
CA PHE A 507 -52.51 6.49 -7.94
C PHE A 507 -51.21 6.38 -7.06
N ALA A 508 -50.53 7.41 -6.54
CA ALA A 508 -50.82 8.27 -5.38
C ALA A 508 -51.05 7.52 -4.02
N LEU A 509 -50.50 7.90 -2.85
CA LEU A 509 -49.55 8.97 -2.43
C LEU A 509 -48.44 8.33 -1.50
N ARG A 510 -47.71 8.92 -0.51
CA ARG A 510 -47.65 10.23 0.17
C ARG A 510 -46.31 10.36 0.99
N SER A 511 -45.86 11.60 1.27
CA SER A 511 -45.24 12.13 2.54
C SER A 511 -44.22 11.26 3.35
N ARG A 512 -43.04 11.74 3.79
CA ARG A 512 -42.47 13.11 3.84
C ARG A 512 -40.93 13.10 4.02
N ALA A 513 -40.29 14.17 3.57
CA ALA A 513 -39.01 14.78 4.00
C ALA A 513 -38.04 14.00 4.91
N GLN A 514 -36.83 13.77 4.40
CA GLN A 514 -35.61 13.78 5.20
C GLN A 514 -35.05 15.21 5.29
N ALA A 515 -34.45 15.58 6.41
CA ALA A 515 -33.61 16.75 6.59
C ALA A 515 -32.33 16.34 7.36
N PRO A 516 -31.17 16.95 7.10
CA PRO A 516 -29.91 16.53 7.72
C PRO A 516 -29.81 16.99 9.17
N VAL A 517 -29.20 16.15 10.02
CA VAL A 517 -28.80 16.54 11.38
C VAL A 517 -27.29 16.35 11.53
N THR A 518 -26.61 17.46 11.79
CA THR A 518 -25.18 17.50 12.13
C THR A 518 -24.96 16.97 13.55
N SER A 519 -24.05 16.03 13.75
CA SER A 519 -23.70 15.52 15.08
C SER A 519 -22.80 16.51 15.84
N SER A 520 -23.25 16.89 17.04
CA SER A 520 -22.40 17.50 18.07
C SER A 520 -23.00 17.22 19.45
N VAL A 521 -22.20 17.42 20.50
CA VAL A 521 -22.54 17.25 21.92
C VAL A 521 -22.77 15.81 22.39
N PHE A 522 -21.72 15.25 23.01
CA PHE A 522 -21.80 14.94 24.44
C PHE A 522 -20.52 15.43 25.15
N ARG A 523 -20.66 16.50 25.94
CA ARG A 523 -19.65 17.02 26.89
C ARG A 523 -20.37 17.92 27.89
N ARG A 524 -19.81 18.08 29.11
CA ARG A 524 -20.35 18.79 30.30
C ARG A 524 -21.41 18.01 31.11
N ALA A 525 -21.49 18.17 32.45
CA ALA A 525 -20.56 18.85 33.39
C ALA A 525 -20.74 18.38 34.86
N TYR A 526 -19.74 18.76 35.69
CA TYR A 526 -19.75 18.73 37.16
C TYR A 526 -20.77 19.70 37.79
N ALA A 527 -21.30 19.30 38.97
CA ALA A 527 -21.66 20.13 40.16
C ALA A 527 -22.52 19.27 41.12
N ASN A 528 -22.49 19.38 42.45
CA ASN A 528 -21.53 19.98 43.39
C ASN A 528 -21.82 19.45 44.82
N SER A 529 -20.81 19.04 45.58
CA SER A 529 -20.84 19.03 47.05
C SER A 529 -19.42 18.91 47.61
N SER A 530 -19.11 19.63 48.68
CA SER A 530 -17.86 19.48 49.42
C SER A 530 -17.92 18.24 50.33
N ASP A 531 -16.77 17.60 50.58
CA ASP A 531 -16.07 17.72 51.87
C ASP A 531 -14.70 17.00 51.76
N VAL A 532 -13.99 16.87 52.88
CA VAL A 532 -12.53 16.66 52.95
C VAL A 532 -12.15 15.20 53.26
N ASP A 533 -10.87 14.89 53.08
CA ASP A 533 -10.07 13.79 53.68
C ASP A 533 -9.88 12.44 52.96
N SER A 534 -8.72 11.85 53.32
CA SER A 534 -8.28 10.45 53.11
C SER A 534 -7.95 9.99 51.68
N ALA A 535 -6.74 10.36 51.23
CA ALA A 535 -5.96 9.45 50.40
C ALA A 535 -5.45 8.29 51.27
N ASP A 536 -6.08 7.11 51.18
CA ASP A 536 -5.54 5.83 51.68
C ASP A 536 -6.40 4.63 51.22
N LYS A 537 -6.13 4.09 50.02
CA LYS A 537 -6.67 2.77 49.59
C LYS A 537 -6.04 2.11 48.35
N GLU A 538 -5.43 2.85 47.42
CA GLU A 538 -4.80 2.26 46.22
C GLU A 538 -3.34 1.81 46.45
N HIS A 539 -3.08 1.15 47.59
CA HIS A 539 -1.72 0.70 47.97
C HIS A 539 -1.69 -0.73 48.54
N LYS A 540 -2.62 -1.61 48.12
CA LYS A 540 -2.68 -3.03 48.53
C LYS A 540 -2.97 -4.04 47.41
N SER A 541 -2.82 -3.61 46.16
CA SER A 541 -3.05 -4.43 44.95
C SER A 541 -1.80 -4.66 44.09
N VAL A 542 -0.65 -4.10 44.50
CA VAL A 542 0.61 -4.12 43.72
C VAL A 542 1.68 -5.01 44.36
N GLU A 543 1.80 -5.02 45.68
CA GLU A 543 2.83 -5.81 46.39
C GLU A 543 2.64 -7.33 46.20
N SER A 544 1.40 -7.83 46.20
CA SER A 544 1.09 -9.26 46.05
C SER A 544 1.36 -9.84 44.65
N ALA A 545 1.92 -9.05 43.72
CA ALA A 545 2.35 -9.50 42.39
C ALA A 545 3.88 -9.64 42.27
N ILE A 546 4.66 -9.14 43.25
CA ILE A 546 6.12 -9.09 43.19
C ILE A 546 6.74 -10.34 43.86
N ASP A 547 6.25 -10.72 45.03
CA ASP A 547 6.73 -11.90 45.79
C ASP A 547 6.66 -13.23 45.02
N ALA A 548 5.82 -13.32 43.99
CA ALA A 548 5.65 -14.51 43.16
C ALA A 548 6.76 -14.72 42.11
N ALA A 549 7.66 -13.75 41.92
CA ALA A 549 8.69 -13.77 40.87
C ALA A 549 10.07 -14.27 41.34
N GLU A 550 10.38 -14.22 42.64
CA GLU A 550 11.74 -14.49 43.14
C GLU A 550 12.05 -15.97 43.45
N SER A 551 11.06 -16.88 43.32
CA SER A 551 11.20 -18.28 43.76
C SER A 551 11.21 -19.33 42.63
N ALA A 552 12.21 -19.30 41.75
CA ALA A 552 12.50 -20.39 40.80
C ALA A 552 14.02 -20.61 40.63
N PRO A 553 14.55 -21.85 40.77
CA PRO A 553 15.99 -22.09 40.89
C PRO A 553 16.75 -22.24 39.56
N VAL A 554 18.03 -21.88 39.60
CA VAL A 554 19.02 -22.06 38.52
C VAL A 554 19.69 -23.44 38.61
N TYR A 555 19.96 -24.10 37.48
CA TYR A 555 20.92 -25.21 37.38
C TYR A 555 21.70 -25.16 36.05
N ALA A 556 22.92 -25.71 36.05
CA ALA A 556 23.91 -25.52 34.98
C ALA A 556 24.67 -26.80 34.59
N PHE A 557 25.03 -26.88 33.30
CA PHE A 557 26.06 -27.66 32.59
C PHE A 557 26.55 -29.04 33.09
N GLY A 558 26.65 -29.99 32.13
CA GLY A 558 27.47 -31.21 32.20
C GLY A 558 27.67 -31.85 30.82
N ASN A 559 28.90 -32.29 30.50
CA ASN A 559 29.29 -32.85 29.19
C ASN A 559 29.38 -34.40 29.20
N THR A 560 29.11 -35.05 28.06
CA THR A 560 29.86 -36.25 27.60
C THR A 560 29.63 -36.54 26.10
N GLU A 561 30.34 -37.52 25.53
CA GLU A 561 30.74 -37.54 24.11
C GLU A 561 29.99 -38.52 23.17
N SER A 562 30.35 -38.37 21.89
CA SER A 562 29.98 -39.12 20.68
C SER A 562 29.71 -40.64 20.75
N GLN A 563 28.79 -41.10 19.90
CA GLN A 563 29.10 -41.88 18.67
C GLN A 563 27.93 -41.79 17.67
N GLY A 564 28.17 -41.97 16.37
CA GLY A 564 27.20 -41.57 15.32
C GLY A 564 26.95 -42.60 14.21
N ARG A 565 25.94 -42.34 13.35
CA ARG A 565 25.70 -43.06 12.09
C ARG A 565 24.77 -42.33 11.12
N SER A 566 25.17 -42.29 9.84
CA SER A 566 24.36 -42.22 8.59
C SER A 566 23.25 -41.16 8.39
N SER A 567 23.24 -40.59 7.18
CA SER A 567 22.33 -39.54 6.70
C SER A 567 21.05 -40.05 6.01
N ALA A 568 19.89 -39.46 6.32
CA ALA A 568 18.67 -39.46 5.51
C ALA A 568 17.77 -38.25 5.89
N PRO A 569 16.92 -37.71 4.99
CA PRO A 569 16.20 -36.44 5.23
C PRO A 569 14.99 -36.59 6.17
N ARG A 570 14.72 -35.55 6.97
CA ARG A 570 13.51 -35.44 7.81
C ARG A 570 12.43 -34.61 7.12
N SER A 571 11.35 -35.26 6.70
CA SER A 571 10.06 -34.60 6.51
C SER A 571 9.45 -34.25 7.88
N ARG A 572 8.82 -33.07 7.99
CA ARG A 572 7.94 -32.74 9.12
C ARG A 572 6.50 -32.99 8.69
N GLY A 573 5.94 -34.12 9.10
CA GLY A 573 4.51 -34.41 8.92
C GLY A 573 3.64 -33.49 9.76
N PHE A 574 2.45 -33.18 9.27
CA PHE A 574 1.41 -32.52 10.07
C PHE A 574 0.94 -33.47 11.18
N ALA A 575 0.78 -32.95 12.40
CA ALA A 575 0.16 -33.71 13.49
C ALA A 575 -1.33 -33.94 13.16
N ALA A 576 -1.70 -35.18 12.84
CA ALA A 576 -3.06 -35.52 12.45
C ALA A 576 -4.06 -35.24 13.58
N THR A 577 -5.17 -34.58 13.25
CA THR A 577 -6.31 -34.51 14.18
C THR A 577 -6.96 -35.89 14.21
N ALA A 578 -7.19 -36.45 15.41
CA ALA A 578 -7.81 -37.76 15.55
C ALA A 578 -9.17 -37.82 14.79
N PRO A 579 -9.40 -38.84 13.94
CA PRO A 579 -10.59 -38.89 13.10
C PRO A 579 -11.85 -39.00 13.95
N ARG A 580 -12.86 -38.18 13.63
CA ARG A 580 -14.20 -38.39 14.18
C ARG A 580 -14.78 -39.65 13.55
N ILE A 581 -15.05 -40.66 14.37
CA ILE A 581 -15.78 -41.85 13.95
C ILE A 581 -17.20 -41.42 13.56
N VAL A 582 -17.45 -41.28 12.26
CA VAL A 582 -18.80 -41.09 11.73
C VAL A 582 -19.44 -42.46 11.55
N THR A 583 -20.64 -42.64 12.06
CA THR A 583 -21.43 -43.86 11.84
C THR A 583 -21.66 -44.09 10.34
N PRO A 584 -21.37 -45.29 9.79
CA PRO A 584 -21.68 -45.63 8.42
C PRO A 584 -23.15 -45.37 8.05
N SER A 585 -23.39 -44.96 6.80
CA SER A 585 -24.72 -44.72 6.26
C SER A 585 -24.72 -44.85 4.74
N PRO A 586 -25.86 -45.12 4.07
CA PRO A 586 -25.94 -45.11 2.60
C PRO A 586 -25.76 -43.72 1.98
N GLY A 587 -25.77 -42.64 2.77
CA GLY A 587 -25.48 -41.29 2.31
C GLY A 587 -24.01 -40.90 2.50
N ILE A 588 -23.41 -40.30 1.46
CA ILE A 588 -22.10 -39.63 1.50
C ILE A 588 -22.22 -38.11 1.30
N TYR A 589 -21.35 -37.37 1.98
CA TYR A 589 -21.07 -35.95 1.82
C TYR A 589 -19.77 -35.81 1.03
N ILE A 590 -19.76 -34.92 0.03
CA ILE A 590 -18.63 -34.68 -0.86
C ILE A 590 -18.29 -33.19 -0.79
N GLY A 591 -17.13 -32.85 -0.25
CA GLY A 591 -16.65 -31.47 -0.07
C GLY A 591 -15.50 -31.08 -1.01
N ASN A 592 -15.33 -29.77 -1.21
CA ASN A 592 -14.32 -29.13 -2.06
C ASN A 592 -14.52 -29.31 -3.59
N LEU A 593 -15.74 -29.66 -4.00
CA LEU A 593 -16.16 -29.71 -5.41
C LEU A 593 -15.95 -28.35 -6.09
N LEU A 594 -15.55 -28.34 -7.37
CA LEU A 594 -15.51 -27.10 -8.17
C LEU A 594 -16.92 -26.47 -8.24
N PHE A 595 -17.00 -25.14 -8.29
CA PHE A 595 -18.29 -24.44 -8.17
C PHE A 595 -19.21 -24.67 -9.37
N ASP A 596 -18.65 -25.05 -10.51
CA ASP A 596 -19.37 -25.32 -11.76
C ASP A 596 -19.82 -26.79 -11.88
N VAL A 597 -19.49 -27.66 -10.91
CA VAL A 597 -19.96 -29.06 -10.86
C VAL A 597 -21.47 -29.09 -10.60
N THR A 598 -22.20 -29.79 -11.47
CA THR A 598 -23.66 -29.97 -11.37
C THR A 598 -24.05 -31.28 -10.66
N ASP A 599 -25.34 -31.41 -10.32
CA ASP A 599 -25.93 -32.65 -9.81
C ASP A 599 -25.69 -33.86 -10.75
N ALA A 600 -25.66 -33.61 -12.07
CA ALA A 600 -25.44 -34.64 -13.10
C ALA A 600 -23.98 -35.11 -13.15
N ASP A 601 -23.02 -34.19 -13.00
CA ASP A 601 -21.60 -34.53 -12.92
C ASP A 601 -21.30 -35.30 -11.64
N LEU A 602 -21.95 -34.93 -10.53
CA LEU A 602 -21.84 -35.62 -9.26
C LEU A 602 -22.42 -37.03 -9.32
N ALA A 603 -23.56 -37.23 -10.01
CA ALA A 603 -24.10 -38.56 -10.26
C ALA A 603 -23.14 -39.41 -11.11
N LYS A 604 -22.74 -38.91 -12.28
CA LYS A 604 -21.84 -39.57 -13.23
C LYS A 604 -20.46 -39.89 -12.64
N GLY A 605 -19.97 -39.07 -11.72
CA GLY A 605 -18.70 -39.32 -11.01
C GLY A 605 -18.74 -40.54 -10.08
N PHE A 606 -19.92 -40.89 -9.58
CA PHE A 606 -20.13 -41.81 -8.46
C PHE A 606 -21.01 -43.04 -8.78
N GLU A 607 -21.76 -43.04 -9.89
CA GLU A 607 -22.61 -44.17 -10.33
C GLU A 607 -21.85 -45.51 -10.45
N LYS A 608 -20.55 -45.43 -10.76
CA LYS A 608 -19.63 -46.58 -10.83
C LYS A 608 -19.43 -47.34 -9.51
N PHE A 609 -19.91 -46.82 -8.37
CA PHE A 609 -19.83 -47.46 -7.05
C PHE A 609 -21.15 -48.11 -6.61
N GLY A 610 -22.26 -47.83 -7.29
CA GLY A 610 -23.57 -48.34 -6.90
C GLY A 610 -24.72 -47.48 -7.42
N GLU A 611 -25.93 -48.00 -7.27
CA GLU A 611 -27.16 -47.32 -7.68
C GLU A 611 -27.41 -46.08 -6.79
N ILE A 612 -27.52 -44.91 -7.42
CA ILE A 612 -27.71 -43.62 -6.75
C ILE A 612 -29.20 -43.32 -6.66
N LYS A 613 -29.74 -43.24 -5.43
CA LYS A 613 -31.10 -42.75 -5.14
C LYS A 613 -31.22 -41.25 -5.36
N LYS A 614 -30.16 -40.50 -5.04
CA LYS A 614 -30.12 -39.04 -5.18
C LYS A 614 -28.69 -38.52 -5.18
N ALA A 615 -28.33 -37.71 -6.19
CA ALA A 615 -27.21 -36.78 -6.12
C ALA A 615 -27.78 -35.35 -6.02
N ALA A 616 -27.16 -34.48 -5.22
CA ALA A 616 -27.53 -33.06 -5.13
C ALA A 616 -26.38 -32.18 -4.60
N ILE A 617 -26.05 -31.12 -5.32
CA ILE A 617 -25.17 -30.04 -4.89
C ILE A 617 -25.92 -29.14 -3.91
N ALA A 618 -25.25 -28.71 -2.85
CA ALA A 618 -25.81 -27.73 -1.93
C ALA A 618 -25.70 -26.32 -2.54
N THR A 619 -26.82 -25.74 -2.96
CA THR A 619 -26.89 -24.39 -3.50
C THR A 619 -27.26 -23.33 -2.46
N ASP A 620 -27.05 -22.06 -2.79
CA ASP A 620 -27.58 -20.90 -2.06
C ASP A 620 -28.96 -20.47 -2.58
N ALA A 621 -29.54 -19.42 -1.99
CA ALA A 621 -30.85 -18.89 -2.39
C ALA A 621 -30.87 -18.20 -3.77
N ARG A 622 -29.73 -18.13 -4.46
CA ARG A 622 -29.56 -17.61 -5.83
C ARG A 622 -29.27 -18.74 -6.84
N GLY A 623 -29.24 -19.99 -6.38
CA GLY A 623 -28.94 -21.17 -7.19
C GLY A 623 -27.45 -21.46 -7.36
N LEU A 624 -26.55 -20.73 -6.69
CA LEU A 624 -25.11 -20.88 -6.83
C LEU A 624 -24.58 -22.01 -5.94
N SER A 625 -23.66 -22.82 -6.46
CA SER A 625 -23.01 -23.92 -5.72
C SER A 625 -22.24 -23.43 -4.49
N LYS A 626 -22.33 -24.17 -3.38
CA LYS A 626 -21.54 -23.95 -2.16
C LYS A 626 -20.23 -24.74 -2.12
N GLY A 627 -19.87 -25.43 -3.20
CA GLY A 627 -18.64 -26.25 -3.28
C GLY A 627 -18.70 -27.56 -2.50
N PHE A 628 -19.91 -28.04 -2.17
CA PHE A 628 -20.15 -29.36 -1.60
C PHE A 628 -21.51 -29.93 -2.05
N GLY A 629 -21.64 -31.25 -1.97
CA GLY A 629 -22.85 -31.97 -2.35
C GLY A 629 -23.04 -33.26 -1.55
N TYR A 630 -24.13 -33.96 -1.86
CA TYR A 630 -24.54 -35.20 -1.22
C TYR A 630 -24.90 -36.24 -2.28
N VAL A 631 -24.55 -37.50 -2.02
CA VAL A 631 -25.00 -38.66 -2.80
C VAL A 631 -25.55 -39.71 -1.84
N ASP A 632 -26.82 -40.09 -2.02
CA ASP A 632 -27.46 -41.21 -1.34
C ASP A 632 -27.48 -42.42 -2.28
N PHE A 633 -26.85 -43.52 -1.85
CA PHE A 633 -26.84 -44.82 -2.54
C PHE A 633 -28.00 -45.73 -2.11
N GLU A 634 -28.20 -46.85 -2.81
CA GLU A 634 -29.11 -47.91 -2.38
C GLU A 634 -28.65 -48.52 -1.05
N THR A 635 -27.37 -48.91 -0.94
CA THR A 635 -26.82 -49.63 0.22
C THR A 635 -25.63 -48.91 0.89
N GLN A 636 -25.27 -49.35 2.09
CA GLN A 636 -24.16 -48.78 2.88
C GLN A 636 -22.79 -49.19 2.31
N GLU A 637 -22.70 -50.35 1.68
CA GLU A 637 -21.49 -50.93 1.11
C GLU A 637 -21.05 -50.14 -0.15
N GLN A 638 -22.01 -49.69 -0.94
CA GLN A 638 -21.81 -48.78 -2.08
C GLN A 638 -21.23 -47.43 -1.60
N ALA A 639 -21.81 -46.87 -0.54
CA ALA A 639 -21.30 -45.66 0.11
C ALA A 639 -19.89 -45.84 0.69
N ALA A 640 -19.58 -47.01 1.26
CA ALA A 640 -18.24 -47.35 1.75
C ALA A 640 -17.20 -47.39 0.61
N ALA A 641 -17.50 -48.10 -0.47
CA ALA A 641 -16.63 -48.19 -1.64
C ALA A 641 -16.39 -46.82 -2.30
N ALA A 642 -17.43 -45.97 -2.36
CA ALA A 642 -17.31 -44.61 -2.85
C ALA A 642 -16.40 -43.72 -1.98
N ILE A 643 -16.43 -43.87 -0.65
CA ILE A 643 -15.50 -43.17 0.26
C ILE A 643 -14.07 -43.66 0.05
N GLU A 644 -13.85 -44.97 0.07
CA GLU A 644 -12.51 -45.58 -0.04
C GLU A 644 -11.83 -45.22 -1.37
N ALA A 645 -12.57 -45.21 -2.48
CA ALA A 645 -12.02 -44.99 -3.81
C ALA A 645 -11.94 -43.51 -4.25
N MET A 646 -12.69 -42.59 -3.63
CA MET A 646 -12.74 -41.17 -4.07
C MET A 646 -12.24 -40.15 -3.04
N ASN A 647 -12.09 -40.49 -1.75
CA ASN A 647 -11.59 -39.54 -0.77
C ASN A 647 -10.14 -39.11 -1.10
N GLU A 648 -9.85 -37.81 -1.01
CA GLU A 648 -8.57 -37.15 -1.38
C GLU A 648 -8.16 -37.23 -2.87
N THR A 649 -8.96 -37.88 -3.72
CA THR A 649 -8.74 -37.91 -5.18
C THR A 649 -9.04 -36.57 -5.85
N VAL A 650 -8.53 -36.38 -7.08
CA VAL A 650 -8.83 -35.20 -7.91
C VAL A 650 -10.09 -35.44 -8.74
N PHE A 651 -11.07 -34.56 -8.62
CA PHE A 651 -12.33 -34.55 -9.37
C PHE A 651 -12.56 -33.13 -9.91
N GLU A 652 -12.79 -32.98 -11.22
CA GLU A 652 -12.88 -31.69 -11.92
C GLU A 652 -11.86 -30.64 -11.45
N GLY A 653 -10.58 -31.05 -11.46
CA GLY A 653 -9.43 -30.21 -11.10
C GLY A 653 -9.22 -29.93 -9.61
N ARG A 654 -10.14 -30.34 -8.71
CA ARG A 654 -10.01 -30.12 -7.24
C ARG A 654 -9.86 -31.43 -6.48
N ARG A 655 -9.04 -31.45 -5.42
CA ARG A 655 -9.00 -32.59 -4.49
C ARG A 655 -10.25 -32.60 -3.62
N ILE A 656 -11.06 -33.65 -3.70
CA ILE A 656 -12.32 -33.77 -2.96
C ILE A 656 -12.14 -34.52 -1.64
N MET A 657 -13.03 -34.27 -0.69
CA MET A 657 -13.12 -35.03 0.57
C MET A 657 -14.47 -35.74 0.63
N VAL A 658 -14.48 -37.05 0.85
CA VAL A 658 -15.69 -37.89 0.83
C VAL A 658 -15.85 -38.59 2.18
N ASN A 659 -17.01 -38.41 2.83
CA ASN A 659 -17.29 -38.92 4.17
C ASN A 659 -18.78 -39.32 4.29
N TYR A 660 -19.16 -40.16 5.27
CA TYR A 660 -20.57 -40.45 5.53
C TYR A 660 -21.38 -39.22 5.99
N VAL A 661 -22.66 -39.15 5.63
CA VAL A 661 -23.57 -38.09 6.09
C VAL A 661 -23.98 -38.31 7.54
N VAL A 662 -23.68 -37.33 8.41
CA VAL A 662 -24.12 -37.32 9.81
C VAL A 662 -25.63 -37.02 9.91
N ARG A 663 -26.48 -38.03 9.70
CA ARG A 663 -27.93 -37.94 9.87
C ARG A 663 -28.34 -38.07 11.35
N GLY A 664 -28.08 -37.03 12.13
CA GLY A 664 -28.49 -36.97 13.55
C GLY A 664 -28.59 -35.54 14.09
N GLY A 665 -29.70 -35.24 14.77
CA GLY A 665 -29.84 -33.98 15.51
C GLY A 665 -28.86 -33.94 16.69
N ARG A 666 -28.08 -32.87 16.81
CA ARG A 666 -27.07 -32.77 17.89
C ARG A 666 -27.74 -32.56 19.27
N PRO A 667 -27.29 -33.29 20.32
CA PRO A 667 -27.75 -33.07 21.69
C PRO A 667 -27.53 -31.63 22.17
N THR A 668 -28.42 -31.18 23.05
CA THR A 668 -28.38 -29.85 23.70
C THR A 668 -27.60 -29.89 25.01
N THR A 669 -26.32 -30.25 24.95
CA THR A 669 -25.38 -29.98 26.06
C THR A 669 -24.88 -28.55 25.93
N GLN A 670 -25.44 -27.64 26.72
CA GLN A 670 -25.00 -26.25 26.80
C GLN A 670 -23.59 -26.19 27.41
N ASN A 671 -22.76 -25.25 26.95
CA ASN A 671 -21.40 -25.09 27.46
C ASN A 671 -21.42 -24.55 28.91
N PRO A 672 -20.35 -24.76 29.71
CA PRO A 672 -20.27 -24.18 31.05
C PRO A 672 -20.23 -22.64 30.99
N PRO A 673 -20.85 -21.93 31.96
CA PRO A 673 -20.90 -20.46 31.96
C PRO A 673 -19.52 -19.80 31.83
N SER A 674 -19.41 -18.85 30.91
CA SER A 674 -18.20 -18.07 30.64
C SER A 674 -18.53 -16.60 30.35
N LYS A 675 -17.51 -15.73 30.34
CA LYS A 675 -17.69 -14.28 30.08
C LYS A 675 -18.05 -13.94 28.62
N THR A 676 -18.07 -14.92 27.71
CA THR A 676 -18.32 -14.70 26.28
C THR A 676 -19.48 -15.57 25.82
N LEU A 677 -20.51 -14.96 25.22
CA LEU A 677 -21.58 -15.69 24.56
C LEU A 677 -21.27 -15.88 23.07
N PHE A 678 -21.46 -17.10 22.58
CA PHE A 678 -21.65 -17.36 21.15
C PHE A 678 -23.13 -17.14 20.82
N ILE A 679 -23.43 -16.36 19.78
CA ILE A 679 -24.80 -16.02 19.36
C ILE A 679 -24.95 -16.38 17.89
N GLY A 680 -25.56 -17.53 17.61
CA GLY A 680 -25.80 -18.06 16.28
C GLY A 680 -27.22 -17.84 15.76
N ASN A 681 -27.39 -18.15 14.47
CA ASN A 681 -28.63 -18.00 13.70
C ASN A 681 -29.07 -16.55 13.41
N LEU A 682 -28.18 -15.57 13.60
CA LEU A 682 -28.38 -14.18 13.18
C LEU A 682 -28.77 -14.10 11.70
N ALA A 683 -29.64 -13.16 11.34
CA ALA A 683 -29.97 -12.92 9.94
C ALA A 683 -28.78 -12.28 9.19
N PHE A 684 -28.58 -12.71 7.94
CA PHE A 684 -27.48 -12.23 7.10
C PHE A 684 -27.64 -10.75 6.65
N GLU A 685 -28.85 -10.22 6.77
CA GLU A 685 -29.23 -8.85 6.40
C GLU A 685 -29.25 -7.89 7.60
N MET A 686 -28.92 -8.38 8.80
CA MET A 686 -29.01 -7.63 10.05
C MET A 686 -27.89 -6.59 10.17
N SER A 687 -28.24 -5.31 10.36
CA SER A 687 -27.28 -4.21 10.36
C SER A 687 -26.64 -3.95 11.73
N ASP A 688 -25.57 -3.16 11.76
CA ASP A 688 -24.96 -2.65 13.00
C ASP A 688 -25.95 -1.87 13.86
N ALA A 689 -26.95 -1.21 13.27
CA ALA A 689 -28.01 -0.52 14.00
C ALA A 689 -28.98 -1.52 14.68
N ASP A 690 -29.25 -2.66 14.04
CA ASP A 690 -30.09 -3.74 14.62
C ASP A 690 -29.34 -4.50 15.71
N LEU A 691 -28.02 -4.69 15.57
CA LEU A 691 -27.14 -5.20 16.62
C LEU A 691 -27.11 -4.26 17.83
N ASN A 692 -26.85 -2.97 17.63
CA ASN A 692 -26.89 -1.98 18.71
C ASN A 692 -28.26 -1.94 19.41
N LYS A 693 -29.37 -2.11 18.65
CA LYS A 693 -30.72 -2.23 19.20
C LYS A 693 -30.95 -3.53 19.98
N LEU A 694 -30.35 -4.65 19.55
CA LEU A 694 -30.48 -5.96 20.19
C LEU A 694 -29.84 -6.01 21.59
N PHE A 695 -28.67 -5.40 21.75
CA PHE A 695 -27.92 -5.37 23.00
C PHE A 695 -28.23 -4.15 23.90
N ARG A 696 -29.01 -3.18 23.42
CA ARG A 696 -29.28 -1.90 24.13
C ARG A 696 -29.71 -2.04 25.59
N ASP A 697 -30.53 -3.04 25.89
CA ASP A 697 -31.12 -3.26 27.21
C ASP A 697 -30.26 -4.21 28.08
N ILE A 698 -29.19 -4.78 27.51
CA ILE A 698 -28.27 -5.72 28.14
C ILE A 698 -27.09 -4.93 28.73
N ARG A 699 -26.89 -5.06 30.04
CA ARG A 699 -25.81 -4.34 30.75
C ARG A 699 -24.50 -5.13 30.70
N ASN A 700 -23.40 -4.43 30.96
CA ASN A 700 -22.06 -4.98 31.15
C ASN A 700 -21.49 -5.75 29.94
N VAL A 701 -21.98 -5.45 28.73
CA VAL A 701 -21.36 -5.88 27.46
C VAL A 701 -20.12 -5.02 27.19
N ILE A 702 -19.00 -5.63 26.84
CA ILE A 702 -17.75 -4.96 26.46
C ILE A 702 -17.68 -4.77 24.94
N ASP A 703 -17.93 -5.83 24.18
CA ASP A 703 -17.74 -5.90 22.73
C ASP A 703 -18.68 -6.96 22.11
N VAL A 704 -19.09 -6.76 20.85
CA VAL A 704 -19.93 -7.68 20.08
C VAL A 704 -19.34 -7.87 18.68
N ARG A 705 -18.60 -8.96 18.49
CA ARG A 705 -17.88 -9.28 17.25
C ARG A 705 -18.71 -10.20 16.36
N VAL A 706 -19.36 -9.63 15.34
CA VAL A 706 -19.97 -10.41 14.25
C VAL A 706 -18.88 -11.17 13.50
N ALA A 707 -19.07 -12.47 13.29
CA ALA A 707 -18.17 -13.24 12.44
C ALA A 707 -18.47 -12.94 10.97
N ILE A 708 -17.53 -12.33 10.27
CA ILE A 708 -17.64 -11.95 8.85
C ILE A 708 -16.75 -12.89 8.01
N ASP A 709 -17.19 -13.20 6.78
CA ASP A 709 -16.36 -13.86 5.78
C ASP A 709 -15.34 -12.86 5.24
N ARG A 710 -14.07 -13.09 5.60
CA ARG A 710 -12.92 -12.23 5.24
C ARG A 710 -12.72 -12.06 3.73
N ARG A 711 -13.30 -12.92 2.88
CA ARG A 711 -13.20 -12.83 1.42
C ARG A 711 -14.34 -12.05 0.77
N THR A 712 -15.51 -11.97 1.40
CA THR A 712 -16.73 -11.38 0.79
C THR A 712 -17.31 -10.21 1.56
N GLY A 713 -16.84 -9.94 2.78
CA GLY A 713 -17.40 -8.91 3.67
C GLY A 713 -18.79 -9.25 4.23
N GLN A 714 -19.36 -10.41 3.88
CA GLN A 714 -20.70 -10.81 4.33
C GLN A 714 -20.66 -11.43 5.75
N PRO A 715 -21.65 -11.15 6.62
CA PRO A 715 -21.75 -11.80 7.92
C PRO A 715 -21.97 -13.31 7.75
N ARG A 716 -21.53 -14.10 8.74
CA ARG A 716 -21.59 -15.58 8.73
C ARG A 716 -22.78 -16.14 9.52
N GLY A 717 -23.73 -15.30 9.90
CA GLY A 717 -24.91 -15.67 10.69
C GLY A 717 -24.63 -15.98 12.17
N PHE A 718 -23.50 -15.53 12.71
CA PHE A 718 -23.19 -15.61 14.14
C PHE A 718 -22.25 -14.48 14.63
N ALA A 719 -22.27 -14.23 15.93
CA ALA A 719 -21.41 -13.26 16.62
C ALA A 719 -20.89 -13.84 17.96
N HIS A 720 -19.93 -13.15 18.56
CA HIS A 720 -19.52 -13.34 19.95
C HIS A 720 -19.72 -12.04 20.73
N ALA A 721 -20.34 -12.10 21.91
CA ALA A 721 -20.49 -10.97 22.81
C ALA A 721 -19.71 -11.21 24.11
N ASP A 722 -18.79 -10.30 24.45
CA ASP A 722 -18.00 -10.36 25.68
C ASP A 722 -18.62 -9.50 26.78
N PHE A 723 -18.54 -9.98 28.02
CA PHE A 723 -19.10 -9.34 29.21
C PHE A 723 -18.03 -9.11 30.28
N VAL A 724 -18.25 -8.11 31.15
CA VAL A 724 -17.38 -7.79 32.29
C VAL A 724 -17.23 -8.98 33.24
N ASP A 725 -18.30 -9.74 33.43
CA ASP A 725 -18.41 -10.84 34.39
C ASP A 725 -19.35 -11.94 33.86
N VAL A 726 -19.29 -13.13 34.49
CA VAL A 726 -20.05 -14.31 34.06
C VAL A 726 -21.54 -14.17 34.38
N GLU A 727 -21.91 -13.46 35.45
CA GLU A 727 -23.31 -13.25 35.85
C GLU A 727 -24.06 -12.39 34.82
N SER A 728 -23.37 -11.38 34.28
CA SER A 728 -23.86 -10.55 33.18
C SER A 728 -23.99 -11.33 31.88
N ALA A 729 -23.07 -12.27 31.60
CA ALA A 729 -23.19 -13.19 30.47
C ALA A 729 -24.38 -14.16 30.63
N VAL A 730 -24.65 -14.67 31.85
CA VAL A 730 -25.85 -15.48 32.16
C VAL A 730 -27.13 -14.69 31.86
N LYS A 731 -27.22 -13.45 32.38
CA LYS A 731 -28.37 -12.56 32.14
C LYS A 731 -28.52 -12.16 30.67
N GLY A 732 -27.41 -11.99 29.95
CA GLY A 732 -27.39 -11.76 28.50
C GLY A 732 -27.88 -12.96 27.70
N LEU A 733 -27.51 -14.18 28.12
CA LEU A 733 -27.98 -15.42 27.50
C LEU A 733 -29.50 -15.56 27.67
N GLU A 734 -30.02 -15.38 28.88
CA GLU A 734 -31.47 -15.45 29.17
C GLU A 734 -32.30 -14.47 28.33
N GLN A 735 -31.78 -13.27 28.06
CA GLN A 735 -32.47 -12.23 27.28
C GLN A 735 -32.35 -12.38 25.76
N LEU A 736 -31.41 -13.21 25.26
CA LEU A 736 -31.15 -13.39 23.83
C LEU A 736 -31.55 -14.78 23.32
N GLN A 737 -31.60 -15.80 24.18
CA GLN A 737 -31.93 -17.16 23.80
C GLN A 737 -33.36 -17.27 23.25
N GLY A 738 -33.51 -17.78 22.03
CA GLY A 738 -34.80 -17.95 21.37
C GLY A 738 -35.46 -16.66 20.87
N LYS A 739 -34.88 -15.47 21.13
CA LYS A 739 -35.41 -14.17 20.69
C LYS A 739 -35.50 -14.15 19.16
N GLU A 740 -36.66 -13.81 18.61
CA GLU A 740 -36.87 -13.85 17.16
C GLU A 740 -36.55 -12.51 16.49
N ILE A 741 -35.75 -12.54 15.42
CA ILE A 741 -35.36 -11.37 14.62
C ILE A 741 -35.36 -11.78 13.15
N TYR A 742 -36.03 -11.00 12.28
CA TYR A 742 -36.18 -11.28 10.84
C TYR A 742 -36.61 -12.73 10.52
N GLY A 743 -37.58 -13.29 11.28
CA GLY A 743 -38.07 -14.66 11.08
C GLY A 743 -37.14 -15.76 11.59
N ARG A 744 -36.13 -15.42 12.41
CA ARG A 744 -35.11 -16.36 12.93
C ARG A 744 -35.00 -16.25 14.45
N ALA A 745 -35.27 -17.33 15.15
CA ALA A 745 -34.98 -17.44 16.58
C ALA A 745 -33.47 -17.56 16.81
N LEU A 746 -32.89 -16.69 17.64
CA LEU A 746 -31.47 -16.73 17.97
C LEU A 746 -31.12 -17.95 18.82
N ARG A 747 -29.94 -18.53 18.58
CA ARG A 747 -29.38 -19.61 19.40
C ARG A 747 -28.13 -19.11 20.11
N CYS A 748 -28.22 -18.92 21.41
CA CYS A 748 -27.12 -18.51 22.26
C CYS A 748 -26.53 -19.71 23.02
N ASP A 749 -25.23 -19.67 23.26
CA ASP A 749 -24.48 -20.67 24.04
C ASP A 749 -23.25 -19.97 24.67
N TYR A 750 -22.64 -20.54 25.70
CA TYR A 750 -21.39 -19.98 26.23
C TYR A 750 -20.22 -20.36 25.31
N SER A 751 -19.26 -19.46 25.13
CA SER A 751 -18.07 -19.72 24.33
C SER A 751 -17.00 -20.42 25.17
N VAL A 752 -16.37 -21.45 24.58
CA VAL A 752 -15.32 -22.24 25.22
C VAL A 752 -13.96 -21.63 24.85
N SER A 753 -13.24 -21.10 25.85
CA SER A 753 -11.91 -20.52 25.65
C SER A 753 -10.91 -21.56 25.16
N THR A 754 -10.19 -21.27 24.07
CA THR A 754 -9.16 -22.13 23.50
C THR A 754 -7.84 -22.16 24.28
N ARG A 755 -7.74 -21.43 25.42
CA ARG A 755 -6.47 -21.22 26.13
C ARG A 755 -6.17 -22.20 27.28
N THR A 756 -6.94 -23.28 27.43
CA THR A 756 -6.71 -24.33 28.45
C THR A 756 -6.61 -25.73 27.85
N ARG A 757 -5.42 -26.05 27.32
CA ARG A 757 -4.95 -27.43 27.07
C ARG A 757 -3.58 -27.59 27.73
N GLY A 758 -3.55 -27.85 29.03
CA GLY A 758 -2.28 -27.91 29.77
C GLY A 758 -2.33 -28.11 31.29
N SER A 759 -3.44 -28.58 31.88
CA SER A 759 -3.47 -28.92 33.32
C SER A 759 -4.74 -29.72 33.71
N ALA A 760 -4.65 -31.05 33.65
CA ALA A 760 -5.56 -31.98 34.35
C ALA A 760 -4.87 -33.36 34.44
N THR A 761 -4.50 -33.79 35.65
CA THR A 761 -3.83 -35.08 35.90
C THR A 761 -4.76 -36.05 36.61
N SER A 762 -4.88 -37.26 36.06
CA SER A 762 -5.20 -38.49 36.78
C SER A 762 -4.73 -39.68 35.94
#